data_AF-A0A7C0V620-F1
#
_entry.id   AF-A0A7C0V620-F1
#
_cell.length_a   1.000
_cell.length_b   1.000
_cell.length_c   1.000
_cell.angle_alpha   90.00
_cell.angle_beta   90.00
_cell.angle_gamma   90.00
#
_symmetry.space_group_name_H-M   'P 1'
#
loop_
_entity.id
_entity.type
_entity.pdbx_description
1 polymer ?
#
loop_
_entity_poly.entity_id
_entity_poly.type
_entity_poly.pdbx_seq_one_letter_code
_entity_poly.pdbx_strand_id
1 'polypeptide(L)'
;MTTQTPSTGAALSSGRPPVPEILAPAGSRDSFLAALAAGADAIYCGLKNYSARMAAENFTFEDLAALAGLAHCRGVRVYVTLNVMLKPDELDDTGRLIRRLARQVAPDGIIFQDLAVVALARQAGFDGELHLSTLANVSFPEALALVRSSLQVDRVVIPRELSIDEIRAMAAACPAGLRLEAFIHGALCYAVSGRCYWSSFLGGRSGLRGRCVQPCRRRYEQDGGKARAFSCQDLSLDVLVKVLKTVDQVAAWKIEGRKKGPHYVYYTTAAYRLLRDAGHDPQAKRDALSLLSRALGRPGTHYRFLPQRPQHPVAEGEAGASGLLVGRVRGGTGSAYLTPREALLAGDMVRIGYEDDPWHAVVRIGKAVPKGGRFHLKPVRGKRPPKDAPVFLIDRREPALAEMIRKLQSELPAVAVAAGPVFKAGLPKPHRFDAPVKRQRIGRELKAGNDGCWLDEICLEAAARRRRRLWWWLPPVIWPGETPRLTEQIQKAVAVGAAGFVLNAPWQRALFPDRLKVPVWAGPFCNLANPLALAAARRMGFDGVIVSPELGGDALLGLPKRSPLPLGVVLGGNWPLCVARTVPAAIAPEKPFQSPRGETAWGVVHGANFWLYPNWILDLKGHEKDLIKAGYRLLVRLEETMPAGVSLKERPGFWNWDLGLR
;
A
#
# COMPACT_ATOMS: atom_id res chain seq x y z
N MET A 1 -54.39 -7.21 -11.00
CA MET A 1 -53.19 -7.96 -11.42
C MET A 1 -51.98 -7.08 -11.15
N THR A 2 -51.41 -7.23 -9.97
CA THR A 2 -50.34 -6.40 -9.40
C THR A 2 -49.05 -7.20 -9.47
N THR A 3 -48.11 -6.76 -10.29
CA THR A 3 -46.79 -7.36 -10.48
C THR A 3 -45.87 -6.96 -9.32
N GLN A 4 -45.51 -7.94 -8.49
CA GLN A 4 -44.50 -7.83 -7.44
C GLN A 4 -43.09 -7.84 -8.04
N THR A 5 -42.30 -6.84 -7.70
CA THR A 5 -40.85 -6.78 -7.87
C THR A 5 -40.17 -7.59 -6.75
N PRO A 6 -39.16 -8.43 -7.00
CA PRO A 6 -38.46 -9.13 -5.92
C PRO A 6 -37.46 -8.19 -5.24
N SER A 7 -37.67 -7.94 -3.95
CA SER A 7 -36.72 -7.26 -3.08
C SER A 7 -35.63 -8.23 -2.61
N THR A 8 -34.41 -8.11 -3.13
CA THR A 8 -33.22 -8.74 -2.55
C THR A 8 -32.70 -7.90 -1.41
N GLY A 9 -33.35 -8.00 -0.25
CA GLY A 9 -32.87 -7.51 1.02
C GLY A 9 -32.88 -8.67 2.01
N ALA A 10 -31.84 -9.51 1.98
CA ALA A 10 -31.67 -10.51 3.03
C ALA A 10 -31.38 -9.79 4.35
N ALA A 11 -32.42 -9.61 5.14
CA ALA A 11 -32.32 -9.18 6.52
C ALA A 11 -31.47 -10.20 7.30
N LEU A 12 -30.33 -9.76 7.80
CA LEU A 12 -29.51 -10.51 8.75
C LEU A 12 -30.31 -10.67 10.06
N SER A 13 -30.91 -11.84 10.24
CA SER A 13 -31.56 -12.26 11.49
C SER A 13 -30.72 -13.34 12.18
N SER A 14 -30.69 -13.25 13.52
CA SER A 14 -30.19 -14.18 14.53
C SER A 14 -28.71 -14.07 14.96
N GLY A 15 -28.51 -13.36 16.09
CA GLY A 15 -27.72 -13.77 17.28
C GLY A 15 -26.25 -14.19 17.19
N ARG A 16 -25.67 -14.36 16.00
CA ARG A 16 -24.27 -14.73 15.80
C ARG A 16 -23.53 -13.55 15.19
N PRO A 17 -22.38 -13.13 15.72
CA PRO A 17 -21.58 -12.10 15.09
C PRO A 17 -21.23 -12.51 13.65
N PRO A 18 -21.28 -11.59 12.68
CA PRO A 18 -21.05 -11.91 11.28
C PRO A 18 -19.64 -12.49 11.11
N VAL A 19 -19.56 -13.67 10.51
CA VAL A 19 -18.29 -14.37 10.29
C VAL A 19 -17.49 -13.61 9.22
N PRO A 20 -16.22 -13.26 9.47
CA PRO A 20 -15.41 -12.51 8.51
C PRO A 20 -15.05 -13.36 7.29
N GLU A 21 -15.06 -12.76 6.11
CA GLU A 21 -14.66 -13.40 4.86
C GLU A 21 -13.16 -13.74 4.85
N ILE A 22 -12.78 -14.87 4.28
CA ILE A 22 -11.41 -15.12 3.85
C ILE A 22 -11.25 -14.52 2.45
N LEU A 23 -10.59 -13.36 2.40
CA LEU A 23 -10.33 -12.65 1.17
C LEU A 23 -8.96 -13.05 0.59
N ALA A 24 -8.99 -13.93 -0.42
CA ALA A 24 -7.81 -14.51 -1.04
C ALA A 24 -7.26 -13.66 -2.21
N PRO A 25 -5.92 -13.57 -2.37
CA PRO A 25 -5.30 -12.85 -3.48
C PRO A 25 -5.20 -13.72 -4.74
N ALA A 26 -5.45 -13.13 -5.91
CA ALA A 26 -5.15 -13.77 -7.19
C ALA A 26 -4.36 -12.84 -8.12
N GLY A 27 -3.25 -13.36 -8.64
CA GLY A 27 -2.39 -12.67 -9.62
C GLY A 27 -2.31 -13.33 -10.99
N SER A 28 -2.87 -14.53 -11.12
CA SER A 28 -2.94 -15.34 -12.34
C SER A 28 -4.18 -16.23 -12.27
N ARG A 29 -4.57 -16.83 -13.41
CA ARG A 29 -5.68 -17.79 -13.51
C ARG A 29 -5.53 -18.95 -12.51
N ASP A 30 -4.36 -19.57 -12.47
CA ASP A 30 -4.09 -20.68 -11.56
C ASP A 30 -4.26 -20.27 -10.09
N SER A 31 -3.76 -19.09 -9.71
CA SER A 31 -3.92 -18.58 -8.34
C SER A 31 -5.40 -18.29 -8.00
N PHE A 32 -6.20 -17.83 -8.96
CA PHE A 32 -7.64 -17.64 -8.77
C PHE A 32 -8.34 -18.98 -8.53
N LEU A 33 -8.08 -19.97 -9.39
CA LEU A 33 -8.65 -21.32 -9.26
C LEU A 33 -8.16 -22.02 -7.98
N ALA A 34 -6.92 -21.78 -7.55
CA ALA A 34 -6.39 -22.26 -6.28
C ALA A 34 -7.13 -21.65 -5.07
N ALA A 35 -7.48 -20.36 -5.13
CA ALA A 35 -8.30 -19.73 -4.09
C ALA A 35 -9.70 -20.34 -4.01
N LEU A 36 -10.34 -20.60 -5.15
CA LEU A 36 -11.62 -21.32 -5.22
C LEU A 36 -11.50 -22.74 -4.63
N ALA A 37 -10.46 -23.48 -5.02
CA ALA A 37 -10.22 -24.84 -4.52
C ALA A 37 -10.01 -24.87 -3.00
N ALA A 38 -9.37 -23.84 -2.42
CA ALA A 38 -9.19 -23.71 -0.97
C ALA A 38 -10.49 -23.30 -0.23
N GLY A 39 -11.51 -22.86 -0.96
CA GLY A 39 -12.78 -22.39 -0.41
C GLY A 39 -12.71 -20.96 0.13
N ALA A 40 -12.06 -20.04 -0.59
CA ALA A 40 -12.17 -18.62 -0.30
C ALA A 40 -13.63 -18.15 -0.39
N ASP A 41 -14.08 -17.27 0.51
CA ASP A 41 -15.41 -16.64 0.39
C ASP A 41 -15.37 -15.47 -0.59
N ALA A 42 -14.19 -14.85 -0.76
CA ALA A 42 -13.98 -13.79 -1.72
C ALA A 42 -12.55 -13.82 -2.30
N ILE A 43 -12.41 -13.38 -3.53
CA ILE A 43 -11.13 -13.30 -4.25
C ILE A 43 -10.91 -11.87 -4.72
N TYR A 44 -9.73 -11.30 -4.45
CA TYR A 44 -9.34 -10.02 -5.04
C TYR A 44 -8.21 -10.16 -6.05
N CYS A 45 -8.38 -9.50 -7.20
CA CYS A 45 -7.46 -9.54 -8.33
C CYS A 45 -7.22 -8.16 -8.93
N GLY A 46 -6.16 -8.02 -9.72
CA GLY A 46 -5.85 -6.81 -10.48
C GLY A 46 -5.93 -7.04 -11.99
N LEU A 47 -6.20 -5.98 -12.75
CA LEU A 47 -6.01 -5.99 -14.20
C LEU A 47 -4.57 -5.64 -14.55
N LYS A 48 -4.20 -5.84 -15.83
CA LYS A 48 -2.86 -5.51 -16.35
C LYS A 48 -2.48 -4.04 -16.13
N ASN A 49 -3.46 -3.14 -16.19
CA ASN A 49 -3.30 -1.71 -15.94
C ASN A 49 -3.95 -1.30 -14.61
N TYR A 50 -3.47 -0.20 -14.02
CA TYR A 50 -4.03 0.44 -12.82
C TYR A 50 -4.08 -0.42 -11.53
N SER A 51 -3.20 -1.42 -11.41
CA SER A 51 -3.04 -2.27 -10.23
C SER A 51 -1.76 -1.93 -9.45
N ALA A 52 -1.83 -1.85 -8.11
CA ALA A 52 -0.64 -1.68 -7.26
C ALA A 52 0.38 -2.85 -7.32
N ARG A 53 0.09 -3.88 -8.13
CA ARG A 53 0.95 -5.02 -8.42
C ARG A 53 1.05 -5.23 -9.94
N MET A 54 1.37 -4.19 -10.71
CA MET A 54 1.51 -4.27 -12.18
C MET A 54 2.44 -5.38 -12.68
N ALA A 55 3.42 -5.79 -11.88
CA ALA A 55 4.35 -6.86 -12.23
C ALA A 55 3.80 -8.29 -12.03
N ALA A 56 2.56 -8.47 -11.56
CA ALA A 56 1.87 -9.76 -11.63
C ALA A 56 1.40 -10.03 -13.08
N GLU A 57 1.12 -11.29 -13.42
CA GLU A 57 0.60 -11.65 -14.74
C GLU A 57 -0.70 -10.89 -15.05
N ASN A 58 -1.58 -10.81 -14.04
CA ASN A 58 -2.89 -10.16 -14.08
C ASN A 58 -3.81 -10.74 -15.18
N PHE A 59 -5.07 -10.31 -15.18
CA PHE A 59 -6.11 -10.92 -16.01
C PHE A 59 -6.42 -10.08 -17.25
N THR A 60 -6.76 -10.77 -18.35
CA THR A 60 -7.55 -10.16 -19.44
C THR A 60 -9.00 -10.01 -18.98
N PHE A 61 -9.82 -9.27 -19.72
CA PHE A 61 -11.23 -9.12 -19.38
C PHE A 61 -11.99 -10.44 -19.57
N GLU A 62 -11.61 -11.16 -20.60
CA GLU A 62 -12.18 -12.44 -21.02
C GLU A 62 -11.91 -13.51 -19.96
N ASP A 63 -10.65 -13.62 -19.54
CA ASP A 63 -10.26 -14.53 -18.44
C ASP A 63 -11.00 -14.18 -17.16
N LEU A 64 -11.05 -12.89 -16.81
CA LEU A 64 -11.65 -12.45 -15.55
C LEU A 64 -13.17 -12.65 -15.54
N ALA A 65 -13.86 -12.41 -16.66
CA ALA A 65 -15.30 -12.64 -16.77
C ALA A 65 -15.66 -14.11 -16.58
N ALA A 66 -14.91 -15.03 -17.22
CA ALA A 66 -15.13 -16.47 -17.05
C ALA A 66 -14.88 -16.92 -15.60
N LEU A 67 -13.78 -16.45 -15.00
CA LEU A 67 -13.42 -16.73 -13.61
C LEU A 67 -14.45 -16.17 -12.61
N ALA A 68 -14.94 -14.95 -12.86
CA ALA A 68 -15.97 -14.32 -12.03
C ALA A 68 -17.29 -15.09 -12.09
N GLY A 69 -17.74 -15.47 -13.29
CA GLY A 69 -18.92 -16.32 -13.46
C GLY A 69 -18.80 -17.65 -12.70
N LEU A 70 -17.65 -18.31 -12.78
CA LEU A 70 -17.37 -19.54 -12.03
C LEU A 70 -17.41 -19.31 -10.50
N ALA A 71 -16.82 -18.21 -10.03
CA ALA A 71 -16.81 -17.83 -8.61
C ALA A 71 -18.23 -17.58 -8.10
N HIS A 72 -19.03 -16.80 -8.83
CA HIS A 72 -20.43 -16.50 -8.48
C HIS A 72 -21.30 -17.75 -8.44
N CYS A 73 -21.13 -18.68 -9.38
CA CYS A 73 -21.83 -19.98 -9.34
C CYS A 73 -21.52 -20.79 -8.08
N ARG A 74 -20.43 -20.48 -7.38
CA ARG A 74 -20.00 -21.11 -6.13
C ARG A 74 -20.24 -20.25 -4.89
N GLY A 75 -20.93 -19.11 -5.05
CA GLY A 75 -21.17 -18.17 -3.96
C GLY A 75 -19.92 -17.41 -3.50
N VAL A 76 -18.87 -17.35 -4.33
CA VAL A 76 -17.61 -16.65 -4.03
C VAL A 76 -17.62 -15.27 -4.67
N ARG A 77 -17.35 -14.24 -3.87
CA ARG A 77 -17.32 -12.84 -4.34
C ARG A 77 -16.01 -12.49 -5.04
N VAL A 78 -16.06 -11.56 -5.98
CA VAL A 78 -14.91 -11.10 -6.77
C VAL A 78 -14.72 -9.61 -6.65
N TYR A 79 -13.54 -9.20 -6.18
CA TYR A 79 -13.16 -7.80 -6.02
C TYR A 79 -12.02 -7.42 -6.97
N VAL A 80 -12.16 -6.30 -7.68
CA VAL A 80 -11.14 -5.82 -8.62
C VAL A 80 -10.40 -4.63 -8.04
N THR A 81 -9.07 -4.66 -8.04
CA THR A 81 -8.29 -3.53 -7.56
C THR A 81 -8.05 -2.51 -8.66
N LEU A 82 -8.38 -1.24 -8.39
CA LEU A 82 -7.97 -0.05 -9.13
C LEU A 82 -7.25 0.91 -8.17
N ASN A 83 -6.26 0.38 -7.46
CA ASN A 83 -5.63 1.04 -6.33
C ASN A 83 -4.27 1.65 -6.67
N VAL A 84 -4.21 2.41 -7.77
CA VAL A 84 -3.07 3.28 -8.11
C VAL A 84 -3.48 4.76 -8.05
N MET A 85 -2.50 5.64 -7.90
CA MET A 85 -2.68 7.08 -8.12
C MET A 85 -2.91 7.33 -9.61
N LEU A 86 -3.94 8.11 -9.97
CA LEU A 86 -4.31 8.40 -11.36
C LEU A 86 -3.79 9.77 -11.79
N LYS A 87 -3.20 9.83 -12.99
CA LYS A 87 -2.81 11.08 -13.63
C LYS A 87 -4.03 11.81 -14.23
N PRO A 88 -3.92 13.13 -14.48
CA PRO A 88 -5.00 13.90 -15.11
C PRO A 88 -5.44 13.35 -16.48
N ASP A 89 -4.51 12.81 -17.27
CA ASP A 89 -4.74 12.26 -18.61
C ASP A 89 -5.35 10.85 -18.62
N GLU A 90 -5.43 10.18 -17.47
CA GLU A 90 -5.86 8.77 -17.34
C GLU A 90 -7.34 8.61 -16.96
N LEU A 91 -8.07 9.69 -16.71
CA LEU A 91 -9.43 9.64 -16.17
C LEU A 91 -10.44 9.00 -17.14
N ASP A 92 -10.33 9.31 -18.44
CA ASP A 92 -11.19 8.74 -19.46
C ASP A 92 -10.93 7.24 -19.66
N ASP A 93 -9.66 6.83 -19.70
CA ASP A 93 -9.26 5.42 -19.79
C ASP A 93 -9.72 4.62 -18.57
N THR A 94 -9.57 5.19 -17.38
CA THR A 94 -10.01 4.55 -16.13
C THR A 94 -11.53 4.40 -16.10
N GLY A 95 -12.29 5.41 -16.54
CA GLY A 95 -13.74 5.30 -16.61
C GLY A 95 -14.23 4.32 -17.67
N ARG A 96 -13.58 4.25 -18.85
CA ARG A 96 -13.82 3.18 -19.85
C ARG A 96 -13.59 1.80 -19.26
N LEU A 97 -12.50 1.64 -18.51
CA LEU A 97 -12.15 0.40 -17.83
C LEU A 97 -13.23 -0.01 -16.82
N ILE A 98 -13.67 0.90 -15.95
CA ILE A 98 -14.72 0.63 -14.96
C ILE A 98 -16.04 0.28 -15.66
N ARG A 99 -16.41 1.01 -16.71
CA ARG A 99 -17.63 0.73 -17.49
C ARG A 99 -17.58 -0.65 -18.14
N ARG A 100 -16.40 -1.09 -18.60
CA ARG A 100 -16.20 -2.43 -19.16
C ARG A 100 -16.30 -3.50 -18.06
N LEU A 101 -15.68 -3.27 -16.90
CA LEU A 101 -15.79 -4.17 -15.74
C LEU A 101 -17.25 -4.38 -15.33
N ALA A 102 -18.01 -3.29 -15.17
CA ALA A 102 -19.41 -3.34 -14.77
C ALA A 102 -20.26 -4.20 -15.74
N ARG A 103 -20.00 -4.10 -17.05
CA ARG A 103 -20.78 -4.80 -18.08
C ARG A 103 -20.40 -6.24 -18.34
N GLN A 104 -19.10 -6.56 -18.28
CA GLN A 104 -18.58 -7.86 -18.76
C GLN A 104 -18.15 -8.78 -17.62
N VAL A 105 -17.69 -8.23 -16.50
CA VAL A 105 -17.17 -8.99 -15.37
C VAL A 105 -18.15 -8.98 -14.20
N ALA A 106 -18.87 -7.87 -14.01
CA ALA A 106 -19.78 -7.63 -12.89
C ALA A 106 -19.14 -7.95 -11.53
N PRO A 107 -17.96 -7.37 -11.19
CA PRO A 107 -17.33 -7.66 -9.91
C PRO A 107 -18.17 -7.09 -8.75
N ASP A 108 -18.19 -7.81 -7.62
CA ASP A 108 -18.90 -7.41 -6.41
C ASP A 108 -18.39 -6.09 -5.81
N GLY A 109 -17.16 -5.69 -6.12
CA GLY A 109 -16.62 -4.43 -5.67
C GLY A 109 -15.26 -4.02 -6.26
N ILE A 110 -14.92 -2.74 -6.08
CA ILE A 110 -13.67 -2.14 -6.51
C ILE A 110 -12.86 -1.67 -5.31
N ILE A 111 -11.60 -2.12 -5.22
CA ILE A 111 -10.64 -1.67 -4.20
C ILE A 111 -9.78 -0.56 -4.78
N PHE A 112 -9.86 0.66 -4.23
CA PHE A 112 -9.23 1.85 -4.81
C PHE A 112 -8.46 2.69 -3.79
N GLN A 113 -7.58 3.59 -4.26
CA GLN A 113 -6.93 4.60 -3.40
C GLN A 113 -7.18 6.03 -3.87
N ASP A 114 -7.26 6.26 -5.18
CA ASP A 114 -7.43 7.59 -5.74
C ASP A 114 -8.89 8.02 -5.63
N LEU A 115 -9.13 9.18 -5.04
CA LEU A 115 -10.49 9.66 -4.76
C LEU A 115 -11.32 9.91 -6.04
N ALA A 116 -10.68 10.01 -7.21
CA ALA A 116 -11.37 10.09 -8.49
C ALA A 116 -12.19 8.84 -8.82
N VAL A 117 -11.77 7.66 -8.33
CA VAL A 117 -12.42 6.38 -8.65
C VAL A 117 -13.88 6.37 -8.21
N VAL A 118 -14.22 7.02 -7.09
CA VAL A 118 -15.62 7.13 -6.62
C VAL A 118 -16.49 7.81 -7.68
N ALA A 119 -16.05 8.97 -8.20
CA ALA A 119 -16.81 9.69 -9.21
C ALA A 119 -16.85 8.92 -10.54
N LEU A 120 -15.72 8.36 -10.97
CA LEU A 120 -15.63 7.58 -12.21
C LEU A 120 -16.52 6.33 -12.18
N ALA A 121 -16.54 5.61 -11.05
CA ALA A 121 -17.35 4.41 -10.88
C ALA A 121 -18.85 4.72 -11.03
N ARG A 122 -19.33 5.78 -10.37
CA ARG A 122 -20.73 6.22 -10.50
C ARG A 122 -21.06 6.70 -11.92
N GLN A 123 -20.19 7.50 -12.54
CA GLN A 123 -20.36 7.94 -13.93
C GLN A 123 -20.36 6.77 -14.93
N ALA A 124 -19.59 5.73 -14.64
CA ALA A 124 -19.48 4.53 -15.49
C ALA A 124 -20.67 3.56 -15.32
N GLY A 125 -21.55 3.81 -14.34
CA GLY A 125 -22.67 2.92 -14.01
C GLY A 125 -22.27 1.70 -13.19
N PHE A 126 -21.21 1.78 -12.39
CA PHE A 126 -20.83 0.73 -11.45
C PHE A 126 -21.61 0.88 -10.14
N ASP A 127 -22.36 -0.17 -9.80
CA ASP A 127 -23.29 -0.29 -8.67
C ASP A 127 -22.75 -1.15 -7.52
N GLY A 128 -21.68 -1.93 -7.74
CA GLY A 128 -21.03 -2.73 -6.71
C GLY A 128 -20.34 -1.94 -5.59
N GLU A 129 -19.79 -2.68 -4.63
CA GLU A 129 -19.16 -2.14 -3.42
C GLU A 129 -17.91 -1.32 -3.77
N LEU A 130 -17.66 -0.25 -3.01
CA LEU A 130 -16.44 0.55 -3.10
C LEU A 130 -15.62 0.38 -1.83
N HIS A 131 -14.40 -0.15 -1.97
CA HIS A 131 -13.51 -0.45 -0.86
C HIS A 131 -12.29 0.48 -0.89
N LEU A 132 -12.10 1.22 0.19
CA LEU A 132 -10.96 2.12 0.32
C LEU A 132 -9.72 1.33 0.75
N SER A 133 -8.75 1.23 -0.16
CA SER A 133 -7.49 0.50 0.03
C SER A 133 -6.65 1.08 1.16
N THR A 134 -5.84 0.22 1.81
CA THR A 134 -4.87 0.64 2.84
C THR A 134 -3.88 1.72 2.35
N LEU A 135 -3.69 1.88 1.03
CA LEU A 135 -2.90 2.96 0.43
C LEU A 135 -3.50 4.37 0.68
N ALA A 136 -4.80 4.46 0.98
CA ALA A 136 -5.44 5.70 1.39
C ALA A 136 -5.06 6.14 2.82
N ASN A 137 -4.48 5.24 3.62
CA ASN A 137 -3.99 5.50 4.98
C ASN A 137 -5.06 6.06 5.94
N VAL A 138 -6.20 5.37 6.07
CA VAL A 138 -7.19 5.65 7.12
C VAL A 138 -6.74 4.98 8.42
N SER A 139 -6.06 5.73 9.29
CA SER A 139 -5.29 5.18 10.41
C SER A 139 -5.81 5.51 11.81
N PHE A 140 -6.93 6.25 11.93
CA PHE A 140 -7.47 6.69 13.22
C PHE A 140 -9.01 6.70 13.21
N PRO A 141 -9.69 6.54 14.37
CA PRO A 141 -11.12 6.23 14.43
C PRO A 141 -12.03 7.33 13.87
N GLU A 142 -11.77 8.59 14.21
CA GLU A 142 -12.58 9.75 13.84
C GLU A 142 -12.66 9.95 12.30
N ALA A 143 -11.68 9.43 11.57
CA ALA A 143 -11.68 9.43 10.11
C ALA A 143 -12.88 8.69 9.49
N LEU A 144 -13.37 7.62 10.13
CA LEU A 144 -14.32 6.69 9.52
C LEU A 144 -15.66 7.35 9.18
N ALA A 145 -16.16 8.22 10.07
CA ALA A 145 -17.39 8.99 9.83
C ALA A 145 -17.26 9.89 8.60
N LEU A 146 -16.13 10.62 8.48
CA LEU A 146 -15.86 11.48 7.33
C LEU A 146 -15.70 10.66 6.04
N VAL A 147 -14.98 9.53 6.09
CA VAL A 147 -14.83 8.62 4.94
C VAL A 147 -16.21 8.19 4.43
N ARG A 148 -17.09 7.74 5.34
CA ARG A 148 -18.44 7.29 4.98
C ARG A 148 -19.28 8.42 4.40
N SER A 149 -19.34 9.58 5.07
CA SER A 149 -20.21 10.69 4.64
C SER A 149 -19.75 11.35 3.33
N SER A 150 -18.44 11.44 3.09
CA SER A 150 -17.89 12.15 1.93
C SER A 150 -17.73 11.29 0.67
N LEU A 151 -17.54 9.98 0.82
CA LEU A 151 -17.27 9.07 -0.32
C LEU A 151 -18.32 7.96 -0.49
N GLN A 152 -19.13 7.67 0.54
CA GLN A 152 -20.12 6.59 0.51
C GLN A 152 -19.50 5.22 0.17
N VAL A 153 -18.30 4.95 0.71
CA VAL A 153 -17.65 3.63 0.60
C VAL A 153 -18.27 2.62 1.58
N ASP A 154 -18.12 1.35 1.26
CA ASP A 154 -18.70 0.22 2.01
C ASP A 154 -17.67 -0.42 2.94
N ARG A 155 -16.39 -0.37 2.57
CA ARG A 155 -15.30 -1.00 3.32
C ARG A 155 -14.05 -0.14 3.39
N VAL A 156 -13.37 -0.13 4.54
CA VAL A 156 -12.05 0.47 4.72
C VAL A 156 -11.03 -0.61 5.07
N VAL A 157 -9.98 -0.73 4.26
CA VAL A 157 -8.85 -1.61 4.54
C VAL A 157 -7.88 -0.89 5.47
N ILE A 158 -7.86 -1.30 6.74
CA ILE A 158 -7.08 -0.63 7.78
C ILE A 158 -5.57 -0.92 7.66
N PRO A 159 -4.70 -0.03 8.17
CA PRO A 159 -3.25 -0.23 8.16
C PRO A 159 -2.80 -1.51 8.88
N ARG A 160 -1.72 -2.12 8.40
CA ARG A 160 -1.13 -3.36 8.95
C ARG A 160 -0.35 -3.12 10.24
N GLU A 161 -0.11 -1.85 10.53
CA GLU A 161 0.63 -1.34 11.67
C GLU A 161 -0.23 -1.24 12.93
N LEU A 162 -1.56 -1.39 12.83
CA LEU A 162 -2.47 -1.26 13.97
C LEU A 162 -2.40 -2.47 14.90
N SER A 163 -2.42 -2.21 16.21
CA SER A 163 -2.60 -3.23 17.24
C SER A 163 -4.06 -3.67 17.35
N ILE A 164 -4.34 -4.79 18.04
CA ILE A 164 -5.72 -5.22 18.28
C ILE A 164 -6.56 -4.18 19.02
N ASP A 165 -5.97 -3.43 19.96
CA ASP A 165 -6.68 -2.39 20.71
C ASP A 165 -6.98 -1.17 19.83
N GLU A 166 -6.05 -0.81 18.94
CA GLU A 166 -6.27 0.20 17.92
C GLU A 166 -7.37 -0.24 16.92
N ILE A 167 -7.37 -1.51 16.52
CA ILE A 167 -8.42 -2.08 15.67
C ILE A 167 -9.79 -2.04 16.36
N ARG A 168 -9.87 -2.32 17.66
CA ARG A 168 -11.10 -2.18 18.46
C ARG A 168 -11.56 -0.72 18.54
N ALA A 169 -10.64 0.23 18.69
CA ALA A 169 -10.99 1.65 18.66
C ALA A 169 -11.56 2.07 17.29
N MET A 170 -10.96 1.61 16.19
CA MET A 170 -11.51 1.81 14.83
C MET A 170 -12.90 1.19 14.71
N ALA A 171 -13.08 -0.03 15.20
CA ALA A 171 -14.35 -0.76 15.14
C ALA A 171 -15.46 -0.03 15.92
N ALA A 172 -15.16 0.47 17.11
CA ALA A 172 -16.09 1.23 17.94
C ALA A 172 -16.56 2.53 17.27
N ALA A 173 -15.71 3.18 16.48
CA ALA A 173 -16.05 4.39 15.73
C ALA A 173 -16.65 4.11 14.34
N CYS A 174 -16.82 2.85 13.95
CA CYS A 174 -17.26 2.50 12.61
C CYS A 174 -18.75 2.85 12.42
N PRO A 175 -19.10 3.79 11.51
CA PRO A 175 -20.48 4.21 11.31
C PRO A 175 -21.32 3.11 10.63
N ALA A 176 -22.64 3.22 10.75
CA ALA A 176 -23.57 2.33 10.05
C ALA A 176 -23.32 2.32 8.53
N GLY A 177 -23.36 1.12 7.95
CA GLY A 177 -23.08 0.90 6.53
C GLY A 177 -21.60 0.96 6.14
N LEU A 178 -20.67 1.08 7.09
CA LEU A 178 -19.24 0.92 6.87
C LEU A 178 -18.71 -0.33 7.58
N ARG A 179 -17.79 -1.05 6.93
CA ARG A 179 -17.13 -2.23 7.49
C ARG A 179 -15.61 -2.12 7.39
N LEU A 180 -14.89 -2.83 8.25
CA LEU A 180 -13.43 -2.85 8.26
C LEU A 180 -12.89 -4.12 7.58
N GLU A 181 -11.72 -3.99 6.96
CA GLU A 181 -10.95 -5.11 6.40
C GLU A 181 -9.54 -5.11 6.96
N ALA A 182 -9.11 -6.23 7.52
CA ALA A 182 -7.80 -6.37 8.15
C ALA A 182 -6.94 -7.38 7.40
N PHE A 183 -5.68 -7.03 7.16
CA PHE A 183 -4.72 -8.02 6.70
C PHE A 183 -4.38 -8.98 7.83
N ILE A 184 -4.36 -10.28 7.51
CA ILE A 184 -4.06 -11.34 8.47
C ILE A 184 -2.76 -12.07 8.12
N HIS A 185 -2.29 -11.96 6.87
CA HIS A 185 -1.13 -12.68 6.38
C HIS A 185 -0.45 -11.99 5.19
N GLY A 186 0.86 -12.20 5.03
CA GLY A 186 1.63 -11.86 3.83
C GLY A 186 2.58 -10.67 3.99
N ALA A 187 3.27 -10.31 2.91
CA ALA A 187 4.46 -9.46 2.98
C ALA A 187 4.20 -8.06 3.55
N LEU A 188 4.93 -7.70 4.62
CA LEU A 188 4.93 -6.34 5.18
C LEU A 188 5.76 -5.36 4.32
N CYS A 189 5.27 -4.12 4.26
CA CYS A 189 6.05 -2.99 3.79
C CYS A 189 6.76 -2.34 4.98
N TYR A 190 7.95 -1.78 4.76
CA TYR A 190 8.64 -1.02 5.81
C TYR A 190 7.98 0.34 6.05
N ALA A 191 7.67 1.04 4.95
CA ALA A 191 6.92 2.27 4.99
C ALA A 191 5.43 2.00 5.19
N VAL A 192 4.76 2.95 5.87
CA VAL A 192 3.29 2.98 5.97
C VAL A 192 2.70 3.04 4.56
N SER A 193 1.64 2.27 4.34
CA SER A 193 0.98 2.19 3.03
C SER A 193 0.52 3.58 2.58
N GLY A 194 0.82 3.96 1.33
CA GLY A 194 0.54 5.30 0.82
C GLY A 194 1.55 6.39 1.20
N ARG A 195 2.64 6.04 1.91
CA ARG A 195 3.67 7.00 2.39
C ARG A 195 5.09 6.59 1.98
N CYS A 196 5.23 5.94 0.83
CA CYS A 196 6.51 5.45 0.30
C CYS A 196 6.79 6.01 -1.09
N TYR A 197 7.79 6.88 -1.18
CA TYR A 197 8.29 7.50 -2.41
C TYR A 197 9.66 6.94 -2.82
N TRP A 198 10.23 6.05 -2.00
CA TRP A 198 11.61 5.57 -2.09
C TRP A 198 11.98 5.05 -3.49
N SER A 199 11.11 4.24 -4.09
CA SER A 199 11.33 3.69 -5.44
C SER A 199 11.24 4.75 -6.54
N SER A 200 10.37 5.77 -6.36
CA SER A 200 10.33 6.92 -7.28
C SER A 200 11.59 7.77 -7.13
N PHE A 201 12.02 8.04 -5.89
CA PHE A 201 13.24 8.79 -5.55
C PHE A 201 14.47 8.23 -6.26
N LEU A 202 14.59 6.91 -6.32
CA LEU A 202 15.78 6.27 -6.86
C LEU A 202 15.75 6.05 -8.38
N GLY A 203 14.59 6.10 -9.05
CA GLY A 203 14.52 5.80 -10.48
C GLY A 203 13.16 5.96 -11.15
N GLY A 204 12.30 6.85 -10.65
CA GLY A 204 11.01 7.21 -11.25
C GLY A 204 9.96 6.10 -11.24
N ARG A 205 10.17 4.99 -10.52
CA ARG A 205 9.22 3.88 -10.46
C ARG A 205 8.34 4.00 -9.22
N SER A 206 7.19 4.67 -9.34
CA SER A 206 6.33 4.97 -8.19
C SER A 206 5.72 3.71 -7.55
N GLY A 207 5.82 3.64 -6.22
CA GLY A 207 5.12 2.63 -5.42
C GLY A 207 3.62 2.84 -5.37
N LEU A 208 3.17 4.10 -5.44
CA LEU A 208 1.76 4.48 -5.50
C LEU A 208 1.11 4.10 -6.84
N ARG A 209 1.93 3.73 -7.83
CA ARG A 209 1.50 3.23 -9.14
C ARG A 209 1.82 1.76 -9.40
N GLY A 210 2.18 1.03 -8.35
CA GLY A 210 2.43 -0.42 -8.45
C GLY A 210 3.73 -0.82 -9.14
N ARG A 211 4.66 0.13 -9.35
CA ARG A 211 5.95 -0.08 -10.02
C ARG A 211 7.14 -0.21 -9.06
N CYS A 212 6.88 -0.28 -7.76
CA CYS A 212 7.91 -0.38 -6.72
C CYS A 212 8.93 -1.49 -7.02
N VAL A 213 10.22 -1.13 -7.03
CA VAL A 213 11.37 -2.07 -7.18
C VAL A 213 11.96 -2.53 -5.85
N GLN A 214 11.21 -2.32 -4.77
CA GLN A 214 11.53 -2.80 -3.43
C GLN A 214 12.92 -2.38 -2.91
N PRO A 215 13.31 -1.09 -2.97
CA PRO A 215 14.62 -0.64 -2.49
C PRO A 215 14.88 -0.98 -1.03
N CYS A 216 13.84 -0.95 -0.17
CA CYS A 216 13.91 -1.35 1.23
C CYS A 216 14.38 -2.81 1.45
N ARG A 217 14.40 -3.65 0.41
CA ARG A 217 14.85 -5.04 0.51
C ARG A 217 16.36 -5.20 0.34
N ARG A 218 17.09 -4.15 -0.05
CA ARG A 218 18.55 -4.17 -0.23
C ARG A 218 19.31 -4.24 1.11
N ARG A 219 20.59 -4.60 1.06
CA ARG A 219 21.53 -4.44 2.17
C ARG A 219 21.99 -2.98 2.25
N TYR A 220 21.95 -2.38 3.42
CA TYR A 220 22.44 -1.02 3.67
C TYR A 220 23.63 -1.06 4.61
N GLU A 221 24.50 -0.07 4.50
CA GLU A 221 25.75 0.04 5.26
C GLU A 221 25.74 1.28 6.16
N GLN A 222 26.07 1.11 7.43
CA GLN A 222 26.31 2.19 8.40
C GLN A 222 27.46 1.77 9.32
N ASP A 223 28.42 2.67 9.55
CA ASP A 223 29.56 2.46 10.45
C ASP A 223 30.31 1.11 10.18
N GLY A 224 30.44 0.72 8.90
CA GLY A 224 31.07 -0.54 8.46
C GLY A 224 30.19 -1.79 8.59
N GLY A 225 29.04 -1.71 9.28
CA GLY A 225 28.07 -2.79 9.38
C GLY A 225 27.13 -2.85 8.18
N LYS A 226 26.90 -4.05 7.63
CA LYS A 226 25.98 -4.29 6.50
C LYS A 226 24.78 -5.11 6.93
N ALA A 227 23.57 -4.58 6.74
CA ALA A 227 22.34 -5.26 7.16
C ALA A 227 21.16 -5.00 6.21
N ARG A 228 20.17 -5.91 6.19
CA ARG A 228 18.87 -5.66 5.54
C ARG A 228 17.94 -4.89 6.47
N ALA A 229 18.33 -3.67 6.83
CA ALA A 229 17.68 -2.87 7.87
C ALA A 229 16.19 -2.57 7.66
N PHE A 230 15.71 -2.65 6.41
CA PHE A 230 14.35 -2.30 6.03
C PHE A 230 13.57 -3.48 5.41
N SER A 231 14.12 -4.70 5.45
CA SER A 231 13.50 -5.86 4.80
C SER A 231 12.54 -6.59 5.74
N CYS A 232 11.28 -6.19 5.74
CA CYS A 232 10.28 -6.76 6.64
C CYS A 232 9.92 -8.23 6.39
N GLN A 233 9.68 -8.97 7.45
CA GLN A 233 9.05 -10.28 7.49
C GLN A 233 7.62 -10.26 6.89
N ASP A 234 6.98 -11.41 6.78
CA ASP A 234 5.56 -11.46 6.42
C ASP A 234 4.72 -11.31 7.70
N LEU A 235 3.62 -10.54 7.64
CA LEU A 235 2.61 -10.58 8.68
C LEU A 235 2.04 -12.00 8.73
N SER A 236 1.85 -12.55 9.92
CA SER A 236 1.16 -13.83 10.08
C SER A 236 0.43 -13.85 11.41
N LEU A 237 -0.85 -13.52 11.42
CA LEU A 237 -1.64 -13.56 12.66
C LEU A 237 -1.92 -14.98 13.16
N ASP A 238 -1.63 -16.03 12.37
CA ASP A 238 -1.80 -17.44 12.75
C ASP A 238 -3.02 -17.72 13.65
N VAL A 239 -2.84 -18.35 14.81
CA VAL A 239 -3.90 -18.62 15.80
C VAL A 239 -4.40 -17.36 16.50
N LEU A 240 -3.70 -16.23 16.43
CA LEU A 240 -4.15 -14.94 16.99
C LEU A 240 -5.34 -14.34 16.24
N VAL A 241 -5.69 -14.84 15.05
CA VAL A 241 -6.94 -14.45 14.36
C VAL A 241 -8.18 -14.72 15.21
N LYS A 242 -8.11 -15.63 16.19
CA LYS A 242 -9.18 -15.84 17.18
C LYS A 242 -9.52 -14.56 17.95
N VAL A 243 -8.53 -13.70 18.21
CA VAL A 243 -8.73 -12.42 18.90
C VAL A 243 -9.35 -11.42 17.95
N LEU A 244 -8.87 -11.36 16.70
CA LEU A 244 -9.46 -10.51 15.66
C LEU A 244 -10.93 -10.87 15.39
N LYS A 245 -11.29 -12.15 15.47
CA LYS A 245 -12.66 -12.65 15.33
C LYS A 245 -13.64 -12.05 16.34
N THR A 246 -13.16 -11.51 17.46
CA THR A 246 -14.00 -10.84 18.48
C THR A 246 -14.40 -9.41 18.10
N VAL A 247 -13.93 -8.90 16.96
CA VAL A 247 -14.21 -7.54 16.49
C VAL A 247 -15.22 -7.59 15.34
N ASP A 248 -16.50 -7.51 15.68
CA ASP A 248 -17.62 -7.73 14.76
C ASP A 248 -17.63 -6.81 13.54
N GLN A 249 -16.99 -5.64 13.60
CA GLN A 249 -16.92 -4.69 12.48
C GLN A 249 -15.88 -5.08 11.42
N VAL A 250 -14.97 -6.01 11.73
CA VAL A 250 -14.02 -6.57 10.75
C VAL A 250 -14.75 -7.60 9.89
N ALA A 251 -15.14 -7.20 8.68
CA ALA A 251 -15.89 -8.04 7.76
C ALA A 251 -15.02 -8.99 6.92
N ALA A 252 -13.73 -8.71 6.79
CA ALA A 252 -12.85 -9.55 5.98
C ALA A 252 -11.42 -9.65 6.54
N TRP A 253 -10.90 -10.87 6.43
CA TRP A 253 -9.53 -11.28 6.69
C TRP A 253 -8.80 -11.38 5.37
N LYS A 254 -8.01 -10.35 5.06
CA LYS A 254 -7.29 -10.24 3.79
C LYS A 254 -5.93 -10.91 3.85
N ILE A 255 -5.62 -11.72 2.85
CA ILE A 255 -4.30 -12.32 2.65
C ILE A 255 -3.54 -11.53 1.57
N GLU A 256 -2.36 -10.99 1.88
CA GLU A 256 -1.50 -10.33 0.88
C GLU A 256 -0.68 -11.36 0.11
N GLY A 257 -0.89 -11.46 -1.20
CA GLY A 257 -0.17 -12.47 -1.98
C GLY A 257 -0.34 -12.40 -3.49
N ARG A 258 -0.76 -11.29 -4.08
CA ARG A 258 -1.08 -11.25 -5.53
C ARG A 258 0.11 -11.50 -6.47
N LYS A 259 1.35 -11.47 -5.99
CA LYS A 259 2.55 -11.87 -6.76
C LYS A 259 2.97 -13.33 -6.50
N LYS A 260 2.23 -14.05 -5.65
CA LYS A 260 2.53 -15.42 -5.26
C LYS A 260 1.78 -16.41 -6.17
N GLY A 261 2.38 -17.58 -6.32
CA GLY A 261 1.81 -18.67 -7.11
C GLY A 261 0.65 -19.39 -6.43
N PRO A 262 -0.02 -20.31 -7.14
CA PRO A 262 -1.22 -21.01 -6.67
C PRO A 262 -1.00 -21.77 -5.36
N HIS A 263 0.21 -22.33 -5.14
CA HIS A 263 0.56 -23.01 -3.89
C HIS A 263 0.39 -22.11 -2.66
N TYR A 264 0.99 -20.91 -2.69
CA TYR A 264 0.85 -19.94 -1.59
C TYR A 264 -0.62 -19.61 -1.33
N VAL A 265 -1.37 -19.33 -2.40
CA VAL A 265 -2.77 -18.91 -2.30
C VAL A 265 -3.63 -20.02 -1.70
N TYR A 266 -3.49 -21.25 -2.17
CA TYR A 266 -4.24 -22.39 -1.64
C TYR A 266 -3.95 -22.61 -0.15
N TYR A 267 -2.67 -22.72 0.22
CA TYR A 267 -2.27 -23.07 1.58
C TYR A 267 -2.64 -22.00 2.61
N THR A 268 -2.43 -20.73 2.28
CA THR A 268 -2.81 -19.63 3.18
C THR A 268 -4.32 -19.52 3.32
N THR A 269 -5.07 -19.60 2.22
CA THR A 269 -6.54 -19.54 2.24
C THR A 269 -7.12 -20.70 3.06
N ALA A 270 -6.69 -21.93 2.79
CA ALA A 270 -7.16 -23.12 3.49
C ALA A 270 -6.85 -23.06 5.00
N ALA A 271 -5.63 -22.61 5.36
CA ALA A 271 -5.24 -22.48 6.76
C ALA A 271 -6.11 -21.48 7.53
N TYR A 272 -6.35 -20.29 6.96
CA TYR A 272 -7.11 -19.26 7.65
C TYR A 272 -8.62 -19.55 7.67
N ARG A 273 -9.15 -20.22 6.64
CA ARG A 273 -10.50 -20.79 6.69
C ARG A 273 -10.63 -21.80 7.83
N LEU A 274 -9.66 -22.72 7.96
CA LEU A 274 -9.66 -23.70 9.03
C LEU A 274 -9.57 -23.05 10.43
N LEU A 275 -8.74 -22.02 10.59
CA LEU A 275 -8.65 -21.24 11.83
C LEU A 275 -9.93 -20.45 12.13
N ARG A 276 -10.60 -19.92 11.11
CA ARG A 276 -11.86 -19.19 11.27
C ARG A 276 -12.99 -20.13 11.72
N ASP A 277 -13.13 -21.26 11.03
CA ASP A 277 -14.30 -22.13 11.10
C ASP A 277 -14.16 -23.16 12.22
N ALA A 278 -12.97 -23.75 12.36
CA ALA A 278 -12.67 -24.83 13.30
C ALA A 278 -11.53 -24.51 14.27
N GLY A 279 -11.07 -23.25 14.36
CA GLY A 279 -9.93 -22.87 15.21
C GLY A 279 -10.12 -23.06 16.72
N HIS A 280 -11.26 -23.56 17.20
CA HIS A 280 -11.43 -24.01 18.58
C HIS A 280 -10.84 -25.42 18.78
N ASP A 281 -10.92 -26.31 17.79
CA ASP A 281 -10.37 -27.66 17.81
C ASP A 281 -8.82 -27.67 17.76
N PRO A 282 -8.13 -28.35 18.69
CA PRO A 282 -6.67 -28.48 18.66
C PRO A 282 -6.09 -29.12 17.40
N GLN A 283 -6.78 -30.09 16.78
CA GLN A 283 -6.26 -30.75 15.58
C GLN A 283 -6.31 -29.80 14.38
N ALA A 284 -7.46 -29.15 14.17
CA ALA A 284 -7.62 -28.11 13.15
C ALA A 284 -6.59 -26.98 13.28
N LYS A 285 -6.26 -26.53 14.51
CA LYS A 285 -5.18 -25.56 14.74
C LYS A 285 -3.82 -26.09 14.26
N ARG A 286 -3.46 -27.33 14.62
CA ARG A 286 -2.19 -27.95 14.19
C ARG A 286 -2.10 -28.06 12.68
N ASP A 287 -3.19 -28.48 12.04
CA ASP A 287 -3.26 -28.63 10.58
C ASP A 287 -3.14 -27.27 9.88
N ALA A 288 -3.81 -26.23 10.39
CA ALA A 288 -3.67 -24.88 9.86
C ALA A 288 -2.25 -24.33 9.99
N LEU A 289 -1.58 -24.53 11.13
CA LEU A 289 -0.19 -24.12 11.32
C LEU A 289 0.76 -24.90 10.39
N SER A 290 0.49 -26.19 10.16
CA SER A 290 1.21 -27.01 9.18
C SER A 290 1.07 -26.44 7.77
N LEU A 291 -0.15 -26.07 7.36
CA LEU A 291 -0.40 -25.41 6.07
C LEU A 291 0.34 -24.08 5.96
N LEU A 292 0.29 -23.21 6.98
CA LEU A 292 1.01 -21.93 6.97
C LEU A 292 2.52 -22.11 6.85
N SER A 293 3.10 -23.10 7.54
CA SER A 293 4.54 -23.40 7.44
C SER A 293 4.99 -23.76 6.02
N ARG A 294 4.07 -24.24 5.19
CA ARG A 294 4.30 -24.65 3.80
C ARG A 294 3.95 -23.56 2.79
N ALA A 295 3.54 -22.36 3.23
CA ALA A 295 3.12 -21.30 2.33
C ALA A 295 4.27 -20.70 1.49
N LEU A 296 5.55 -20.99 1.79
CA LEU A 296 6.71 -20.45 1.06
C LEU A 296 6.79 -18.90 1.12
N GLY A 297 6.30 -18.33 2.22
CA GLY A 297 6.44 -16.93 2.59
C GLY A 297 7.86 -16.59 3.09
N ARG A 298 8.02 -15.38 3.62
CA ARG A 298 9.13 -15.08 4.55
C ARG A 298 8.79 -15.66 5.92
N PRO A 299 9.75 -15.68 6.86
CA PRO A 299 9.41 -15.85 8.28
C PRO A 299 8.26 -14.92 8.68
N GLY A 300 7.36 -15.44 9.50
CA GLY A 300 6.18 -14.73 9.98
C GLY A 300 6.49 -13.87 11.21
N THR A 301 5.82 -12.73 11.33
CA THR A 301 5.81 -11.91 12.53
C THR A 301 4.38 -11.48 12.87
N HIS A 302 4.11 -11.32 14.17
CA HIS A 302 2.88 -10.69 14.67
C HIS A 302 2.97 -9.16 14.64
N TYR A 303 4.13 -8.61 14.31
CA TYR A 303 4.44 -7.20 14.34
C TYR A 303 3.92 -6.54 15.63
N ARG A 304 3.00 -5.58 15.55
CA ARG A 304 2.41 -4.90 16.71
C ARG A 304 1.00 -5.35 17.04
N PHE A 305 0.52 -6.45 16.46
CA PHE A 305 -0.86 -6.90 16.64
C PHE A 305 -1.22 -7.09 18.13
N LEU A 306 -0.31 -7.66 18.92
CA LEU A 306 -0.44 -7.73 20.38
C LEU A 306 0.44 -6.64 21.04
N PRO A 307 -0.14 -5.54 21.56
CA PRO A 307 0.65 -4.43 22.11
C PRO A 307 1.45 -4.82 23.36
N GLN A 308 1.01 -5.85 24.10
CA GLN A 308 1.72 -6.41 25.26
C GLN A 308 2.93 -7.28 24.90
N ARG A 309 3.06 -7.69 23.63
CA ARG A 309 4.19 -8.50 23.15
C ARG A 309 4.55 -8.11 21.71
N PRO A 310 5.02 -6.87 21.50
CA PRO A 310 5.36 -6.40 20.17
C PRO A 310 6.54 -7.18 19.61
N GLN A 311 6.49 -7.48 18.32
CA GLN A 311 7.57 -8.07 17.55
C GLN A 311 8.10 -7.05 16.55
N HIS A 312 9.40 -7.11 16.28
CA HIS A 312 10.01 -6.25 15.28
C HIS A 312 9.71 -6.80 13.86
N PRO A 313 9.25 -5.96 12.92
CA PRO A 313 8.85 -6.42 11.59
C PRO A 313 10.05 -6.79 10.72
N VAL A 314 11.27 -6.38 11.08
CA VAL A 314 12.52 -6.76 10.40
C VAL A 314 13.27 -7.74 11.31
N ALA A 315 13.62 -8.91 10.78
CA ALA A 315 14.40 -9.90 11.51
C ALA A 315 15.88 -9.48 11.61
N GLU A 316 16.55 -9.87 12.68
CA GLU A 316 17.99 -9.77 12.81
C GLU A 316 18.67 -10.88 11.98
N GLY A 317 19.69 -10.55 11.18
CA GLY A 317 20.44 -11.51 10.35
C GLY A 317 19.90 -11.75 8.94
N GLU A 318 20.24 -12.91 8.35
CA GLU A 318 20.01 -13.23 6.92
C GLU A 318 18.57 -13.69 6.57
N ALA A 319 17.69 -13.86 7.56
CA ALA A 319 16.40 -14.55 7.43
C ALA A 319 15.31 -13.82 6.58
N GLY A 320 15.63 -12.73 5.90
CA GLY A 320 14.64 -11.92 5.15
C GLY A 320 14.19 -12.46 3.79
N ALA A 321 14.69 -13.63 3.37
CA ALA A 321 14.36 -14.27 2.10
C ALA A 321 12.99 -14.97 2.14
N SER A 322 12.18 -14.78 1.10
CA SER A 322 10.98 -15.60 0.85
C SER A 322 11.33 -17.02 0.38
N GLY A 323 10.54 -18.00 0.78
CA GLY A 323 10.67 -19.39 0.36
C GLY A 323 11.26 -20.29 1.44
N LEU A 324 11.08 -21.60 1.26
CA LEU A 324 11.55 -22.61 2.20
C LEU A 324 13.02 -22.94 1.93
N LEU A 325 13.89 -22.85 2.94
CA LEU A 325 15.30 -23.24 2.80
C LEU A 325 15.41 -24.76 2.58
N VAL A 326 15.63 -25.16 1.33
CA VAL A 326 15.78 -26.57 0.95
C VAL A 326 17.23 -27.04 0.98
N GLY A 327 18.20 -26.15 1.13
CA GLY A 327 19.58 -26.53 1.39
C GLY A 327 20.58 -25.43 1.05
N ARG A 328 21.85 -25.81 0.91
CA ARG A 328 22.94 -24.91 0.53
C ARG A 328 23.76 -25.54 -0.61
N VAL A 329 24.37 -24.70 -1.43
CA VAL A 329 25.25 -25.12 -2.52
C VAL A 329 26.47 -25.85 -1.96
N ARG A 330 26.78 -27.01 -2.53
CA ARG A 330 27.94 -27.86 -2.23
C ARG A 330 28.79 -28.06 -3.48
N GLY A 331 30.01 -28.56 -3.29
CA GLY A 331 30.98 -28.80 -4.37
C GLY A 331 31.87 -27.59 -4.68
N GLY A 332 32.79 -27.77 -5.64
CA GLY A 332 33.70 -26.73 -6.11
C GLY A 332 33.19 -26.01 -7.37
N THR A 333 34.00 -25.09 -7.90
CA THR A 333 33.66 -24.29 -9.09
C THR A 333 33.30 -25.14 -10.32
N GLY A 334 33.82 -26.37 -10.45
CA GLY A 334 33.47 -27.31 -11.53
C GLY A 334 32.16 -28.09 -11.36
N SER A 335 31.71 -28.34 -10.12
CA SER A 335 30.67 -29.32 -9.79
C SER A 335 29.70 -28.85 -8.71
N ALA A 336 29.18 -27.63 -8.81
CA ALA A 336 28.21 -27.11 -7.85
C ALA A 336 26.90 -27.92 -7.87
N TYR A 337 26.43 -28.38 -6.72
CA TYR A 337 25.17 -29.12 -6.58
C TYR A 337 24.43 -28.76 -5.28
N LEU A 338 23.14 -29.05 -5.24
CA LEU A 338 22.29 -29.01 -4.06
C LEU A 338 21.94 -30.43 -3.63
N THR A 339 22.05 -30.70 -2.33
CA THR A 339 21.40 -31.86 -1.70
C THR A 339 20.18 -31.37 -0.93
N PRO A 340 18.95 -31.58 -1.44
CA PRO A 340 17.79 -30.93 -0.87
C PRO A 340 17.31 -31.65 0.40
N ARG A 341 16.90 -30.87 1.40
CA ARG A 341 16.35 -31.31 2.69
C ARG A 341 14.92 -31.84 2.57
N GLU A 342 14.26 -31.53 1.46
CA GLU A 342 12.93 -31.97 1.08
C GLU A 342 12.95 -32.39 -0.40
N ALA A 343 12.05 -33.27 -0.82
CA ALA A 343 11.95 -33.62 -2.23
C ALA A 343 11.58 -32.38 -3.06
N LEU A 344 12.20 -32.25 -4.23
CA LEU A 344 11.87 -31.23 -5.24
C LEU A 344 11.10 -31.91 -6.36
N LEU A 345 9.92 -31.38 -6.68
CA LEU A 345 9.05 -31.93 -7.72
C LEU A 345 9.42 -31.36 -9.08
N ALA A 346 9.06 -32.08 -10.14
CA ALA A 346 9.15 -31.55 -11.48
C ALA A 346 8.25 -30.31 -11.60
N GLY A 347 8.80 -29.21 -12.11
CA GLY A 347 8.13 -27.92 -12.23
C GLY A 347 8.33 -26.95 -11.07
N ASP A 348 8.89 -27.39 -9.94
CA ASP A 348 9.21 -26.50 -8.82
C ASP A 348 10.16 -25.38 -9.23
N MET A 349 10.07 -24.24 -8.56
CA MET A 349 11.01 -23.13 -8.73
C MET A 349 11.87 -22.99 -7.49
N VAL A 350 13.18 -23.06 -7.66
CA VAL A 350 14.17 -22.83 -6.61
C VAL A 350 14.95 -21.54 -6.87
N ARG A 351 15.25 -20.81 -5.81
CA ARG A 351 16.01 -19.57 -5.83
C ARG A 351 17.34 -19.77 -5.14
N ILE A 352 18.42 -19.44 -5.82
CA ILE A 352 19.80 -19.59 -5.34
C ILE A 352 20.30 -18.21 -4.90
N GLY A 353 20.65 -18.08 -3.63
CA GLY A 353 21.04 -16.82 -3.01
C GLY A 353 19.90 -15.81 -2.90
N TYR A 354 20.29 -14.56 -2.72
CA TYR A 354 19.41 -13.40 -2.59
C TYR A 354 19.42 -12.55 -3.86
N GLU A 355 18.36 -11.77 -4.10
CA GLU A 355 18.16 -11.02 -5.35
C GLU A 355 19.22 -9.96 -5.66
N ASP A 356 19.95 -9.51 -4.65
CA ASP A 356 21.07 -8.57 -4.74
C ASP A 356 22.43 -9.26 -4.91
N ASP A 357 22.50 -10.59 -4.85
CA ASP A 357 23.74 -11.32 -5.12
C ASP A 357 24.04 -11.32 -6.63
N PRO A 358 25.29 -11.05 -7.06
CA PRO A 358 25.63 -10.95 -8.48
C PRO A 358 25.53 -12.29 -9.24
N TRP A 359 25.46 -13.41 -8.52
CA TRP A 359 25.34 -14.79 -9.01
C TRP A 359 23.93 -15.37 -8.76
N HIS A 360 22.99 -14.54 -8.32
CA HIS A 360 21.62 -14.93 -8.06
C HIS A 360 20.95 -15.60 -9.26
N ALA A 361 20.13 -16.61 -8.98
CA ALA A 361 19.35 -17.28 -10.00
C ALA A 361 18.03 -17.84 -9.47
N VAL A 362 17.03 -17.89 -10.37
CA VAL A 362 15.82 -18.68 -10.20
C VAL A 362 15.85 -19.80 -11.24
N VAL A 363 15.71 -21.04 -10.78
CA VAL A 363 15.85 -22.25 -11.60
C VAL A 363 14.60 -23.10 -11.48
N ARG A 364 14.08 -23.55 -12.64
CA ARG A 364 12.99 -24.53 -12.70
C ARG A 364 13.56 -25.95 -12.58
N ILE A 365 12.94 -26.76 -11.74
CA ILE A 365 13.28 -28.17 -11.58
C ILE A 365 12.66 -28.96 -12.74
N GLY A 366 13.50 -29.53 -13.61
CA GLY A 366 13.04 -30.28 -14.78
C GLY A 366 12.55 -31.69 -14.44
N LYS A 367 13.34 -32.44 -13.66
CA LYS A 367 13.03 -33.78 -13.17
C LYS A 367 13.00 -33.77 -11.65
N ALA A 368 12.13 -34.56 -11.05
CA ALA A 368 12.02 -34.65 -9.59
C ALA A 368 13.36 -35.11 -8.96
N VAL A 369 13.67 -34.55 -7.80
CA VAL A 369 14.88 -34.86 -7.02
C VAL A 369 14.45 -35.30 -5.62
N PRO A 370 14.75 -36.53 -5.20
CA PRO A 370 14.36 -37.01 -3.87
C PRO A 370 15.10 -36.25 -2.77
N LYS A 371 14.54 -36.28 -1.55
CA LYS A 371 15.23 -35.80 -0.34
C LYS A 371 16.57 -36.51 -0.22
N GLY A 372 17.65 -35.75 -0.02
CA GLY A 372 19.01 -36.31 0.03
C GLY A 372 19.64 -36.62 -1.33
N GLY A 373 18.90 -36.47 -2.44
CA GLY A 373 19.43 -36.62 -3.80
C GLY A 373 20.41 -35.50 -4.20
N ARG A 374 20.91 -35.52 -5.44
CA ARG A 374 21.81 -34.47 -5.98
C ARG A 374 21.14 -33.74 -7.14
N PHE A 375 21.08 -32.42 -7.05
CA PHE A 375 20.67 -31.53 -8.13
C PHE A 375 21.84 -30.67 -8.58
N HIS A 376 22.36 -30.90 -9.79
CA HIS A 376 23.50 -30.15 -10.31
C HIS A 376 23.08 -28.75 -10.78
N LEU A 377 23.80 -27.73 -10.30
CA LEU A 377 23.52 -26.33 -10.60
C LEU A 377 24.30 -25.88 -11.82
N LYS A 378 23.59 -25.36 -12.82
CA LYS A 378 24.20 -24.76 -14.01
C LYS A 378 24.68 -23.33 -13.71
N PRO A 379 25.74 -22.84 -14.36
CA PRO A 379 26.13 -21.42 -14.29
C PRO A 379 24.99 -20.52 -14.77
N VAL A 380 24.83 -19.35 -14.14
CA VAL A 380 23.81 -18.37 -14.51
C VAL A 380 24.48 -17.05 -14.84
N ARG A 381 24.28 -16.56 -16.08
CA ARG A 381 24.95 -15.35 -16.62
C ARG A 381 26.48 -15.39 -16.47
N GLY A 382 27.08 -16.57 -16.68
CA GLY A 382 28.53 -16.78 -16.57
C GLY A 382 29.08 -16.79 -15.14
N LYS A 383 28.27 -16.52 -14.11
CA LYS A 383 28.68 -16.55 -12.70
C LYS A 383 28.10 -17.80 -12.02
N ARG A 384 28.90 -18.44 -11.16
CA ARG A 384 28.46 -19.59 -10.36
C ARG A 384 28.18 -19.16 -8.92
N PRO A 385 27.16 -19.72 -8.28
CA PRO A 385 26.92 -19.47 -6.86
C PRO A 385 28.10 -20.03 -6.03
N PRO A 386 28.57 -19.31 -5.00
CA PRO A 386 29.63 -19.79 -4.13
C PRO A 386 29.16 -21.00 -3.30
N LYS A 387 30.14 -21.74 -2.77
CA LYS A 387 29.88 -22.77 -1.75
C LYS A 387 29.09 -22.14 -0.59
N ASP A 388 28.17 -22.92 -0.02
CA ASP A 388 27.30 -22.56 1.09
C ASP A 388 26.23 -21.50 0.79
N ALA A 389 26.11 -21.04 -0.46
CA ALA A 389 25.00 -20.19 -0.88
C ALA A 389 23.65 -20.87 -0.59
N PRO A 390 22.69 -20.17 0.03
CA PRO A 390 21.40 -20.78 0.38
C PRO A 390 20.54 -21.01 -0.87
N VAL A 391 19.76 -22.09 -0.87
CA VAL A 391 18.78 -22.40 -1.91
C VAL A 391 17.40 -22.54 -1.30
N PHE A 392 16.44 -21.77 -1.83
CA PHE A 392 15.08 -21.69 -1.34
C PHE A 392 14.10 -22.24 -2.36
N LEU A 393 13.17 -23.09 -1.95
CA LEU A 393 11.98 -23.40 -2.74
C LEU A 393 11.02 -22.21 -2.65
N ILE A 394 10.68 -21.61 -3.78
CA ILE A 394 9.88 -20.39 -3.86
C ILE A 394 8.54 -20.58 -4.56
N ASP A 395 8.36 -21.68 -5.30
CA ASP A 395 7.10 -22.09 -5.90
C ASP A 395 7.07 -23.62 -6.01
N ARG A 396 5.95 -24.22 -5.59
CA ARG A 396 5.77 -25.68 -5.49
C ARG A 396 4.66 -26.11 -6.45
N ARG A 397 4.89 -27.17 -7.23
CA ARG A 397 3.95 -27.73 -8.21
C ARG A 397 3.42 -29.08 -7.78
N GLU A 398 2.57 -29.08 -6.75
CA GLU A 398 1.92 -30.31 -6.26
C GLU A 398 0.91 -30.87 -7.27
N PRO A 399 0.97 -32.17 -7.63
CA PRO A 399 0.04 -32.79 -8.56
C PRO A 399 -1.43 -32.68 -8.13
N ALA A 400 -1.72 -32.85 -6.84
CA ALA A 400 -3.08 -32.77 -6.31
C ALA A 400 -3.71 -31.39 -6.52
N LEU A 401 -2.97 -30.32 -6.22
CA LEU A 401 -3.43 -28.96 -6.47
C LEU A 401 -3.58 -28.68 -7.98
N ALA A 402 -2.65 -29.17 -8.80
CA ALA A 402 -2.75 -29.05 -10.26
C ALA A 402 -3.98 -29.78 -10.82
N GLU A 403 -4.38 -30.91 -10.25
CA GLU A 403 -5.60 -31.62 -10.61
C GLU A 403 -6.86 -30.83 -10.23
N MET A 404 -6.93 -30.30 -9.01
CA MET A 404 -8.04 -29.43 -8.59
C MET A 404 -8.18 -28.20 -9.51
N ILE A 405 -7.07 -27.56 -9.85
CA ILE A 405 -7.05 -26.42 -10.77
C ILE A 405 -7.56 -26.85 -12.16
N ARG A 406 -7.06 -27.96 -12.72
CA ARG A 406 -7.52 -28.47 -14.02
C ARG A 406 -9.01 -28.78 -14.05
N LYS A 407 -9.54 -29.37 -12.98
CA LYS A 407 -10.98 -29.64 -12.85
C LYS A 407 -11.80 -28.35 -12.89
N LEU A 408 -11.44 -27.37 -12.06
CA LEU A 408 -12.12 -26.07 -12.09
C LEU A 408 -11.95 -25.35 -13.44
N GLN A 409 -10.79 -25.53 -14.07
CA GLN A 409 -10.52 -24.94 -15.37
C GLN A 409 -11.43 -25.49 -16.47
N SER A 410 -11.78 -26.78 -16.42
CA SER A 410 -12.74 -27.39 -17.37
C SER A 410 -14.18 -26.93 -17.19
N GLU A 411 -14.50 -26.27 -16.07
CA GLU A 411 -15.83 -25.73 -15.79
C GLU A 411 -15.99 -24.26 -16.23
N LEU A 412 -14.93 -23.64 -16.77
CA LEU A 412 -14.99 -22.22 -17.14
C LEU A 412 -15.92 -22.02 -18.35
N PRO A 413 -16.87 -21.08 -18.26
CA PRO A 413 -17.75 -20.78 -19.38
C PRO A 413 -16.98 -20.11 -20.52
N ALA A 414 -17.47 -20.31 -21.74
CA ALA A 414 -17.05 -19.46 -22.86
C ALA A 414 -17.64 -18.06 -22.68
N VAL A 415 -16.81 -17.03 -22.82
CA VAL A 415 -17.25 -15.62 -22.70
C VAL A 415 -16.97 -14.89 -24.00
N ALA A 416 -18.00 -14.24 -24.55
CA ALA A 416 -17.89 -13.41 -25.74
C ALA A 416 -17.38 -12.01 -25.41
N VAL A 417 -16.53 -11.46 -26.28
CA VAL A 417 -15.98 -10.11 -26.14
C VAL A 417 -16.95 -9.09 -26.72
N ALA A 418 -17.51 -8.23 -25.88
CA ALA A 418 -18.22 -7.05 -26.36
C ALA A 418 -17.22 -5.91 -26.66
N ALA A 419 -17.55 -5.11 -27.68
CA ALA A 419 -16.78 -3.92 -28.05
C ALA A 419 -16.59 -2.96 -26.85
N GLY A 420 -15.47 -2.24 -26.85
CA GLY A 420 -15.11 -1.31 -25.78
C GLY A 420 -16.16 -0.20 -25.62
N PRO A 421 -16.63 0.09 -24.39
CA PRO A 421 -17.64 1.11 -24.20
C PRO A 421 -17.06 2.51 -24.44
N VAL A 422 -17.85 3.39 -25.07
CA VAL A 422 -17.56 4.82 -25.09
C VAL A 422 -17.76 5.38 -23.68
N PHE A 423 -16.79 6.13 -23.18
CA PHE A 423 -16.88 6.84 -21.92
C PHE A 423 -16.07 8.13 -21.99
N LYS A 424 -16.62 9.20 -21.40
CA LYS A 424 -15.96 10.47 -21.19
C LYS A 424 -16.21 10.89 -19.75
N ALA A 425 -15.13 11.19 -19.01
CA ALA A 425 -15.25 11.62 -17.63
C ALA A 425 -15.91 13.00 -17.55
N GLY A 426 -16.94 13.11 -16.71
CA GLY A 426 -17.51 14.39 -16.31
C GLY A 426 -16.53 15.09 -15.36
N LEU A 427 -15.82 16.09 -15.86
CA LEU A 427 -14.81 16.85 -15.10
C LEU A 427 -15.43 18.04 -14.36
N PRO A 428 -14.85 18.48 -13.23
CA PRO A 428 -15.29 19.71 -12.57
C PRO A 428 -15.15 20.93 -13.47
N LYS A 429 -15.99 21.95 -13.22
CA LYS A 429 -15.92 23.24 -13.91
C LYS A 429 -14.56 23.91 -13.63
N PRO A 430 -13.88 24.47 -14.64
CA PRO A 430 -12.69 25.28 -14.44
C PRO A 430 -13.00 26.46 -13.52
N HIS A 431 -12.09 26.77 -12.59
CA HIS A 431 -12.13 28.00 -11.81
C HIS A 431 -10.74 28.64 -11.81
N ARG A 432 -10.68 29.95 -12.07
CA ARG A 432 -9.43 30.71 -12.05
C ARG A 432 -9.28 31.40 -10.71
N PHE A 433 -8.20 31.08 -10.00
CA PHE A 433 -7.89 31.68 -8.70
C PHE A 433 -6.94 32.86 -8.90
N ASP A 434 -7.50 34.06 -8.82
CA ASP A 434 -6.74 35.31 -8.90
C ASP A 434 -6.33 35.77 -7.49
N ALA A 435 -5.34 35.08 -6.94
CA ALA A 435 -4.74 35.39 -5.65
C ALA A 435 -3.24 35.69 -5.84
N PRO A 436 -2.63 36.52 -4.99
CA PRO A 436 -1.19 36.72 -5.03
C PRO A 436 -0.46 35.40 -4.75
N VAL A 437 0.68 35.20 -5.43
CA VAL A 437 1.54 34.03 -5.21
C VAL A 437 2.17 34.11 -3.82
N LYS A 438 1.87 33.12 -2.98
CA LYS A 438 2.46 32.95 -1.66
C LYS A 438 3.61 31.94 -1.72
N ARG A 439 4.68 32.25 -1.00
CA ARG A 439 5.80 31.33 -0.77
C ARG A 439 5.81 30.97 0.71
N GLN A 440 5.99 29.69 1.02
CA GLN A 440 6.03 29.21 2.39
C GLN A 440 7.28 28.37 2.62
N ARG A 441 8.07 28.73 3.64
CA ARG A 441 9.11 27.86 4.21
C ARG A 441 8.59 27.16 5.44
N ILE A 442 8.58 25.82 5.41
CA ILE A 442 8.04 24.97 6.46
C ILE A 442 9.17 24.19 7.11
N GLY A 443 9.38 24.42 8.40
CA GLY A 443 10.41 23.75 9.20
C GLY A 443 9.84 22.99 10.40
N ARG A 444 10.69 22.23 11.10
CA ARG A 444 10.37 21.61 12.40
C ARG A 444 10.80 22.46 13.59
N GLU A 445 11.61 23.48 13.32
CA GLU A 445 12.03 24.49 14.28
C GLU A 445 11.57 25.85 13.75
N LEU A 446 11.17 26.74 14.65
CA LEU A 446 10.80 28.10 14.28
C LEU A 446 12.05 28.96 14.07
N LYS A 447 12.58 28.98 12.84
CA LYS A 447 13.70 29.83 12.41
C LYS A 447 13.20 31.14 11.79
N ALA A 448 14.11 32.11 11.68
CA ALA A 448 13.80 33.39 11.04
C ALA A 448 13.38 33.16 9.58
N GLY A 449 12.21 33.68 9.20
CA GLY A 449 11.68 33.53 7.85
C GLY A 449 10.86 32.26 7.58
N ASN A 450 10.61 31.39 8.56
CA ASN A 450 9.59 30.36 8.40
C ASN A 450 8.17 30.96 8.40
N ASP A 451 7.36 30.49 7.46
CA ASP A 451 5.94 30.87 7.31
C ASP A 451 5.01 29.83 7.96
N GLY A 452 5.55 28.65 8.24
CA GLY A 452 4.86 27.57 8.92
C GLY A 452 5.78 26.57 9.56
N CYS A 453 5.19 25.73 10.40
CA CYS A 453 5.89 24.67 11.14
C CYS A 453 5.09 23.37 11.10
N TRP A 454 5.78 22.25 11.22
CA TRP A 454 5.14 21.00 11.62
C TRP A 454 4.51 21.18 13.00
N LEU A 455 3.29 20.68 13.18
CA LEU A 455 2.57 20.78 14.44
C LEU A 455 3.27 19.90 15.49
N ASP A 456 3.92 20.56 16.43
CA ASP A 456 4.63 19.99 17.55
C ASP A 456 4.63 20.99 18.72
N GLU A 457 4.76 20.50 19.96
CA GLU A 457 4.70 21.33 21.16
C GLU A 457 5.80 22.41 21.18
N ILE A 458 7.02 22.06 20.75
CA ILE A 458 8.16 22.97 20.75
C ILE A 458 7.89 24.16 19.83
N CYS A 459 7.33 23.91 18.64
CA CYS A 459 6.97 24.97 17.72
C CYS A 459 5.79 25.81 18.25
N LEU A 460 4.80 25.19 18.89
CA LEU A 460 3.66 25.90 19.49
C LEU A 460 4.11 26.87 20.58
N GLU A 461 4.95 26.42 21.50
CA GLU A 461 5.51 27.26 22.57
C GLU A 461 6.35 28.41 21.99
N ALA A 462 7.21 28.11 21.01
CA ALA A 462 8.02 29.13 20.34
C ALA A 462 7.16 30.16 19.60
N ALA A 463 6.09 29.73 18.92
CA ALA A 463 5.16 30.60 18.21
C ALA A 463 4.36 31.48 19.17
N ALA A 464 3.87 30.93 20.29
CA ALA A 464 3.17 31.66 21.34
C ALA A 464 4.07 32.75 21.93
N ARG A 465 5.29 32.39 22.36
CA ARG A 465 6.26 33.33 22.94
C ARG A 465 6.63 34.47 21.99
N ARG A 466 6.77 34.16 20.69
CA ARG A 466 7.14 35.15 19.66
C ARG A 466 5.92 35.84 19.03
N ARG A 467 4.70 35.52 19.46
CA ARG A 467 3.41 35.98 18.88
C ARG A 467 3.38 35.86 17.35
N ARG A 468 3.88 34.73 16.83
CA ARG A 468 3.98 34.48 15.39
C ARG A 468 2.74 33.75 14.89
N ARG A 469 2.06 34.36 13.92
CA ARG A 469 0.98 33.73 13.14
C ARG A 469 1.58 32.84 12.03
N LEU A 470 1.40 31.53 12.15
CA LEU A 470 2.04 30.52 11.30
C LEU A 470 1.02 29.58 10.65
N TRP A 471 1.42 28.95 9.53
CA TRP A 471 0.75 27.77 9.00
C TRP A 471 1.20 26.51 9.71
N TRP A 472 0.26 25.65 10.12
CA TRP A 472 0.57 24.44 10.88
C TRP A 472 0.38 23.18 10.03
N TRP A 473 1.41 22.35 9.95
CA TRP A 473 1.41 21.13 9.14
C TRP A 473 1.24 19.90 10.04
N LEU A 474 0.14 19.16 9.86
CA LEU A 474 -0.06 17.90 10.57
C LEU A 474 0.86 16.80 10.02
N PRO A 475 1.30 15.84 10.85
CA PRO A 475 2.05 14.70 10.36
C PRO A 475 1.24 13.89 9.33
N PRO A 476 1.87 13.27 8.32
CA PRO A 476 1.19 12.55 7.24
C PRO A 476 0.57 11.22 7.65
N VAL A 477 0.89 10.75 8.86
CA VAL A 477 0.35 9.55 9.50
C VAL A 477 0.12 9.89 10.96
N ILE A 478 -1.06 9.55 11.46
CA ILE A 478 -1.42 9.66 12.88
C ILE A 478 -2.00 8.32 13.33
N TRP A 479 -1.69 7.90 14.55
CA TRP A 479 -2.18 6.65 15.11
C TRP A 479 -3.33 6.92 16.08
N PRO A 480 -4.22 5.94 16.35
CA PRO A 480 -5.41 6.17 17.18
C PRO A 480 -5.13 6.78 18.55
N GLY A 481 -4.03 6.40 19.20
CA GLY A 481 -3.63 6.95 20.50
C GLY A 481 -3.15 8.42 20.47
N GLU A 482 -2.87 8.99 19.29
CA GLU A 482 -2.35 10.36 19.16
C GLU A 482 -3.47 11.40 19.00
N THR A 483 -4.69 10.99 18.65
CA THR A 483 -5.77 11.93 18.33
C THR A 483 -6.12 12.91 19.46
N PRO A 484 -6.19 12.50 20.75
CA PRO A 484 -6.49 13.44 21.84
C PRO A 484 -5.44 14.56 21.95
N ARG A 485 -4.15 14.20 21.97
CA ARG A 485 -3.04 15.15 22.02
C ARG A 485 -3.05 16.07 20.80
N LEU A 486 -3.26 15.51 19.61
CA LEU A 486 -3.26 16.29 18.38
C LEU A 486 -4.42 17.30 18.36
N THR A 487 -5.58 16.92 18.87
CA THR A 487 -6.75 17.81 18.99
C THR A 487 -6.45 18.98 19.93
N GLU A 488 -5.81 18.74 21.06
CA GLU A 488 -5.35 19.79 21.98
C GLU A 488 -4.36 20.74 21.29
N GLN A 489 -3.38 20.19 20.56
CA GLN A 489 -2.40 20.98 19.82
C GLN A 489 -3.05 21.84 18.72
N ILE A 490 -4.06 21.33 18.02
CA ILE A 490 -4.85 22.12 17.05
C ILE A 490 -5.57 23.28 17.75
N GLN A 491 -6.18 23.04 18.92
CA GLN A 491 -6.85 24.08 19.69
C GLN A 491 -5.86 25.15 20.17
N LYS A 492 -4.70 24.75 20.69
CA LYS A 492 -3.61 25.67 21.07
C LYS A 492 -3.14 26.49 19.87
N ALA A 493 -2.91 25.85 18.72
CA ALA A 493 -2.51 26.51 17.48
C ALA A 493 -3.53 27.60 17.06
N VAL A 494 -4.83 27.31 17.16
CA VAL A 494 -5.90 28.28 16.89
C VAL A 494 -5.88 29.42 17.91
N ALA A 495 -5.73 29.11 19.20
CA ALA A 495 -5.68 30.12 20.27
C ALA A 495 -4.50 31.10 20.13
N VAL A 496 -3.35 30.64 19.63
CA VAL A 496 -2.18 31.50 19.34
C VAL A 496 -2.27 32.22 17.98
N GLY A 497 -3.41 32.12 17.29
CA GLY A 497 -3.69 32.86 16.07
C GLY A 497 -3.19 32.19 14.79
N ALA A 498 -3.37 30.87 14.63
CA ALA A 498 -3.02 30.13 13.40
C ALA A 498 -3.39 30.87 12.10
N ALA A 499 -2.48 30.87 11.13
CA ALA A 499 -2.72 31.39 9.79
C ALA A 499 -3.59 30.43 8.95
N GLY A 500 -3.46 29.14 9.22
CA GLY A 500 -4.14 28.04 8.54
C GLY A 500 -3.45 26.72 8.84
N PHE A 501 -4.02 25.64 8.32
CA PHE A 501 -3.51 24.28 8.52
C PHE A 501 -3.29 23.57 7.20
N VAL A 502 -2.29 22.70 7.16
CA VAL A 502 -2.05 21.74 6.08
C VAL A 502 -2.21 20.33 6.63
N LEU A 503 -3.17 19.60 6.09
CA LEU A 503 -3.50 18.24 6.50
C LEU A 503 -2.88 17.23 5.54
N ASN A 504 -2.01 16.37 6.03
CA ASN A 504 -1.22 15.46 5.21
C ASN A 504 -1.86 14.07 5.03
N ALA A 505 -3.12 13.94 5.43
CA ALA A 505 -4.04 12.90 4.97
C ALA A 505 -5.45 13.53 4.83
N PRO A 506 -6.26 13.18 3.80
CA PRO A 506 -7.57 13.79 3.61
C PRO A 506 -8.49 13.63 4.84
N TRP A 507 -8.33 12.50 5.54
CA TRP A 507 -9.18 12.11 6.65
C TRP A 507 -8.96 12.93 7.91
N GLN A 508 -7.81 13.59 8.06
CA GLN A 508 -7.51 14.50 9.17
C GLN A 508 -8.50 15.66 9.24
N ARG A 509 -9.23 15.94 8.16
CA ARG A 509 -10.33 16.91 8.15
C ARG A 509 -11.41 16.59 9.19
N ALA A 510 -11.52 15.33 9.65
CA ALA A 510 -12.38 14.93 10.76
C ALA A 510 -12.03 15.61 12.09
N LEU A 511 -10.79 16.07 12.26
CA LEU A 511 -10.32 16.78 13.46
C LEU A 511 -10.65 18.29 13.45
N PHE A 512 -11.23 18.80 12.36
CA PHE A 512 -11.46 20.23 12.14
C PHE A 512 -12.95 20.55 12.04
N PRO A 513 -13.72 20.61 13.14
CA PRO A 513 -15.13 21.01 13.04
C PRO A 513 -15.26 22.43 12.48
N ASP A 514 -16.36 22.71 11.77
CA ASP A 514 -16.56 23.98 11.04
C ASP A 514 -16.49 25.24 11.94
N ARG A 515 -16.69 25.06 13.25
CA ARG A 515 -16.50 26.10 14.26
C ARG A 515 -15.08 26.69 14.32
N LEU A 516 -14.06 25.97 13.84
CA LEU A 516 -12.67 26.42 13.96
C LEU A 516 -12.29 27.58 13.02
N LYS A 517 -13.14 27.99 12.06
CA LYS A 517 -13.01 29.20 11.21
C LYS A 517 -11.57 29.55 10.75
N VAL A 518 -10.75 28.54 10.45
CA VAL A 518 -9.37 28.69 9.96
C VAL A 518 -9.24 28.02 8.60
N PRO A 519 -8.42 28.56 7.67
CA PRO A 519 -8.20 27.91 6.39
C PRO A 519 -7.53 26.54 6.54
N VAL A 520 -8.01 25.55 5.80
CA VAL A 520 -7.50 24.17 5.82
C VAL A 520 -7.16 23.71 4.40
N TRP A 521 -5.90 23.36 4.17
CA TRP A 521 -5.40 22.87 2.89
C TRP A 521 -5.08 21.38 2.96
N ALA A 522 -5.37 20.65 1.89
CA ALA A 522 -4.85 19.29 1.73
C ALA A 522 -3.37 19.38 1.38
N GLY A 523 -2.53 18.67 2.13
CA GLY A 523 -1.09 18.66 1.97
C GLY A 523 -0.58 17.68 0.91
N PRO A 524 0.72 17.77 0.55
CA PRO A 524 1.31 16.99 -0.54
C PRO A 524 1.26 15.47 -0.31
N PHE A 525 1.21 15.02 0.95
CA PHE A 525 1.11 13.59 1.29
C PHE A 525 -0.31 13.01 1.10
N CYS A 526 -1.32 13.85 0.82
CA CYS A 526 -2.64 13.38 0.39
C CYS A 526 -2.60 12.73 -1.00
N ASN A 527 -1.52 12.95 -1.77
CA ASN A 527 -1.32 12.39 -3.11
C ASN A 527 -2.44 12.73 -4.10
N LEU A 528 -3.02 13.92 -3.99
CA LEU A 528 -4.05 14.39 -4.92
C LEU A 528 -3.39 14.82 -6.24
N ALA A 529 -3.77 14.14 -7.33
CA ALA A 529 -3.04 14.19 -8.60
C ALA A 529 -3.90 14.55 -9.82
N ASN A 530 -5.22 14.63 -9.69
CA ASN A 530 -6.13 14.82 -10.82
C ASN A 530 -7.39 15.63 -10.45
N PRO A 531 -8.11 16.23 -11.43
CA PRO A 531 -9.25 17.11 -11.16
C PRO A 531 -10.39 16.50 -10.33
N LEU A 532 -10.68 15.20 -10.51
CA LEU A 532 -11.76 14.54 -9.78
C LEU A 532 -11.38 14.28 -8.32
N ALA A 533 -10.13 13.95 -8.05
CA ALA A 533 -9.60 13.86 -6.68
C ALA A 533 -9.61 15.23 -5.98
N LEU A 534 -9.30 16.31 -6.69
CA LEU A 534 -9.41 17.68 -6.18
C LEU A 534 -10.87 18.06 -5.87
N ALA A 535 -11.82 17.63 -6.70
CA ALA A 535 -13.25 17.82 -6.44
C ALA A 535 -13.72 17.05 -5.20
N ALA A 536 -13.18 15.86 -4.95
CA ALA A 536 -13.44 15.12 -3.72
C ALA A 536 -12.91 15.87 -2.48
N ALA A 537 -11.69 16.42 -2.55
CA ALA A 537 -11.16 17.28 -1.48
C ALA A 537 -12.04 18.52 -1.24
N ARG A 538 -12.54 19.16 -2.30
CA ARG A 538 -13.48 20.29 -2.16
C ARG A 538 -14.74 19.90 -1.39
N ARG A 539 -15.33 18.74 -1.71
CA ARG A 539 -16.52 18.22 -0.99
C ARG A 539 -16.25 17.88 0.46
N MET A 540 -15.02 17.52 0.81
CA MET A 540 -14.59 17.32 2.20
C MET A 540 -14.39 18.65 2.96
N GLY A 541 -14.48 19.80 2.29
CA GLY A 541 -14.33 21.11 2.93
C GLY A 541 -12.89 21.58 3.05
N PHE A 542 -12.04 21.24 2.08
CA PHE A 542 -10.70 21.85 1.94
C PHE A 542 -10.77 23.16 1.15
N ASP A 543 -9.98 24.15 1.58
CA ASP A 543 -9.88 25.48 0.96
C ASP A 543 -8.85 25.54 -0.17
N GLY A 544 -7.93 24.58 -0.22
CA GLY A 544 -6.88 24.49 -1.22
C GLY A 544 -6.13 23.16 -1.16
N VAL A 545 -5.31 22.90 -2.17
CA VAL A 545 -4.58 21.63 -2.28
C VAL A 545 -3.13 21.87 -2.70
N ILE A 546 -2.19 21.35 -1.92
CA ILE A 546 -0.81 21.12 -2.35
C ILE A 546 -0.78 19.74 -3.00
N VAL A 547 -0.54 19.72 -4.31
CA VAL A 547 -0.67 18.50 -5.13
C VAL A 547 0.46 17.50 -4.85
N SER A 548 0.29 16.25 -5.28
CA SER A 548 1.31 15.21 -5.12
C SER A 548 2.65 15.64 -5.75
N PRO A 549 3.78 15.53 -5.03
CA PRO A 549 5.10 15.83 -5.58
C PRO A 549 5.62 14.75 -6.53
N GLU A 550 4.91 13.63 -6.69
CA GLU A 550 5.28 12.63 -7.71
C GLU A 550 4.82 13.01 -9.13
N LEU A 551 3.96 14.03 -9.30
CA LEU A 551 3.52 14.48 -10.63
C LEU A 551 4.71 14.96 -11.49
N GLY A 552 4.67 14.62 -12.78
CA GLY A 552 5.61 15.16 -13.77
C GLY A 552 5.20 16.52 -14.31
N GLY A 553 6.07 17.15 -15.11
CA GLY A 553 5.90 18.52 -15.61
C GLY A 553 4.59 18.75 -16.34
N ASP A 554 4.28 17.91 -17.34
CA ASP A 554 3.03 18.03 -18.13
C ASP A 554 1.77 17.96 -17.25
N ALA A 555 1.76 17.04 -16.28
CA ALA A 555 0.65 16.87 -15.38
C ALA A 555 0.51 18.07 -14.42
N LEU A 556 1.64 18.58 -13.89
CA LEU A 556 1.65 19.79 -13.06
C LEU A 556 1.12 20.99 -13.85
N LEU A 557 1.65 21.25 -15.05
CA LEU A 557 1.28 22.41 -15.87
C LEU A 557 -0.17 22.31 -16.39
N GLY A 558 -0.71 21.11 -16.58
CA GLY A 558 -2.08 20.89 -17.06
C GLY A 558 -3.15 20.96 -15.97
N LEU A 559 -2.84 20.52 -14.74
CA LEU A 559 -3.82 20.32 -13.66
C LEU A 559 -4.61 21.59 -13.26
N PRO A 560 -4.00 22.79 -13.13
CA PRO A 560 -4.73 24.01 -12.77
C PRO A 560 -5.92 24.34 -13.70
N LYS A 561 -5.86 23.97 -14.98
CA LYS A 561 -6.92 24.26 -15.97
C LYS A 561 -8.28 23.68 -15.61
N ARG A 562 -8.32 22.65 -14.76
CA ARG A 562 -9.54 21.95 -14.34
C ARG A 562 -9.68 21.89 -12.82
N SER A 563 -8.89 22.66 -12.08
CA SER A 563 -8.92 22.61 -10.62
C SER A 563 -10.16 23.33 -10.06
N PRO A 564 -10.93 22.70 -9.15
CA PRO A 564 -11.99 23.35 -8.40
C PRO A 564 -11.49 24.06 -7.12
N LEU A 565 -10.18 24.03 -6.86
CA LEU A 565 -9.53 24.60 -5.67
C LEU A 565 -8.24 25.34 -6.03
N PRO A 566 -7.82 26.36 -5.25
CA PRO A 566 -6.51 26.96 -5.42
C PRO A 566 -5.43 25.90 -5.17
N LEU A 567 -4.39 25.94 -6.00
CA LEU A 567 -3.34 24.92 -6.00
C LEU A 567 -2.02 25.44 -5.43
N GLY A 568 -1.37 24.56 -4.69
CA GLY A 568 0.01 24.67 -4.27
C GLY A 568 0.86 23.51 -4.75
N VAL A 569 2.17 23.68 -4.66
CA VAL A 569 3.16 22.69 -5.06
C VAL A 569 4.38 22.77 -4.13
N VAL A 570 4.99 21.62 -3.85
CA VAL A 570 6.31 21.58 -3.20
C VAL A 570 7.34 21.95 -4.26
N LEU A 571 7.84 23.20 -4.19
CA LEU A 571 8.84 23.73 -5.11
C LEU A 571 10.23 23.18 -4.79
N GLY A 572 10.53 22.87 -3.52
CA GLY A 572 11.78 22.24 -3.17
C GLY A 572 11.94 21.87 -1.70
N GLY A 573 13.08 21.29 -1.37
CA GLY A 573 13.47 20.98 0.00
C GLY A 573 13.54 19.49 0.35
N ASN A 574 13.61 19.18 1.64
CA ASN A 574 13.80 17.82 2.15
C ASN A 574 12.50 17.01 2.03
N TRP A 575 12.28 16.35 0.90
CA TRP A 575 11.19 15.38 0.74
C TRP A 575 11.63 13.99 1.21
N PRO A 576 10.85 13.28 2.06
CA PRO A 576 11.25 11.97 2.57
C PRO A 576 11.14 10.87 1.51
N LEU A 577 12.03 9.89 1.58
CA LEU A 577 11.91 8.60 0.91
C LEU A 577 10.67 7.85 1.37
N CYS A 578 10.41 7.83 2.68
CA CYS A 578 9.20 7.27 3.24
C CYS A 578 8.96 7.71 4.69
N VAL A 579 7.74 7.44 5.17
CA VAL A 579 7.37 7.48 6.59
C VAL A 579 7.01 6.06 7.04
N ALA A 580 7.53 5.64 8.19
CA ALA A 580 7.35 4.32 8.79
C ALA A 580 6.91 4.46 10.26
N ARG A 581 6.32 3.40 10.84
CA ARG A 581 6.03 3.33 12.29
C ARG A 581 7.18 2.73 13.10
N THR A 582 8.14 2.11 12.43
CA THR A 582 9.21 1.33 13.06
C THR A 582 10.57 1.93 12.80
N VAL A 583 11.32 2.19 13.88
CA VAL A 583 12.74 2.50 13.83
C VAL A 583 13.51 1.21 13.54
N PRO A 584 14.39 1.18 12.53
CA PRO A 584 15.13 -0.03 12.17
C PRO A 584 16.22 -0.32 13.21
N ALA A 585 16.28 -1.53 13.75
CA ALA A 585 17.29 -1.90 14.77
C ALA A 585 18.74 -1.78 14.26
N ALA A 586 18.98 -2.06 12.97
CA ALA A 586 20.33 -2.10 12.39
C ALA A 586 20.85 -0.75 11.87
N ILE A 587 20.05 0.33 11.98
CA ILE A 587 20.43 1.67 11.52
C ILE A 587 20.07 2.66 12.62
N ALA A 588 21.08 3.27 13.23
CA ALA A 588 20.91 4.32 14.21
C ALA A 588 20.27 5.55 13.54
N PRO A 589 19.23 6.15 14.18
CA PRO A 589 18.71 7.45 13.77
C PRO A 589 19.80 8.52 13.77
N GLU A 590 19.57 9.57 12.97
CA GLU A 590 20.41 10.77 12.86
C GLU A 590 21.86 10.51 12.41
N LYS A 591 22.13 9.31 11.89
CA LYS A 591 23.39 8.98 11.22
C LYS A 591 23.17 8.65 9.74
N PRO A 592 24.11 9.02 8.85
CA PRO A 592 24.05 8.60 7.46
C PRO A 592 24.19 7.09 7.34
N PHE A 593 23.58 6.53 6.31
CA PHE A 593 23.79 5.16 5.86
C PHE A 593 23.75 5.11 4.32
N GLN A 594 24.33 4.07 3.75
CA GLN A 594 24.52 3.95 2.30
C GLN A 594 23.86 2.70 1.72
N SER A 595 23.32 2.85 0.52
CA SER A 595 22.78 1.79 -0.32
C SER A 595 23.90 1.12 -1.14
N PRO A 596 23.72 -0.11 -1.67
CA PRO A 596 24.71 -0.78 -2.50
C PRO A 596 25.06 -0.05 -3.81
N ARG A 597 24.29 0.96 -4.20
CA ARG A 597 24.58 1.81 -5.37
C ARG A 597 25.10 3.20 -5.00
N GLY A 598 25.52 3.40 -3.75
CA GLY A 598 26.15 4.65 -3.29
C GLY A 598 25.17 5.77 -2.95
N GLU A 599 23.85 5.51 -2.96
CA GLU A 599 22.88 6.49 -2.47
C GLU A 599 22.95 6.58 -0.94
N THR A 600 22.97 7.81 -0.41
CA THR A 600 23.06 8.06 1.03
C THR A 600 21.74 8.60 1.57
N ALA A 601 21.37 8.18 2.77
CA ALA A 601 20.16 8.59 3.46
C ALA A 601 20.39 8.64 4.97
N TRP A 602 19.49 9.25 5.72
CA TRP A 602 19.43 9.17 7.18
C TRP A 602 17.98 9.01 7.63
N GLY A 603 17.81 8.47 8.82
CA GLY A 603 16.53 8.34 9.48
C GLY A 603 16.41 9.32 10.65
N VAL A 604 15.21 9.78 10.97
CA VAL A 604 14.94 10.61 12.16
C VAL A 604 13.54 10.30 12.70
N VAL A 605 13.37 10.37 14.00
CA VAL A 605 12.09 10.12 14.67
C VAL A 605 11.39 11.44 14.94
N HIS A 606 10.14 11.56 14.51
CA HIS A 606 9.27 12.71 14.81
C HIS A 606 7.93 12.18 15.31
N GLY A 607 7.67 12.35 16.62
CA GLY A 607 6.53 11.73 17.29
C GLY A 607 6.57 10.21 17.20
N ALA A 608 5.45 9.57 16.87
CA ALA A 608 5.39 8.12 16.67
C ALA A 608 5.88 7.63 15.29
N ASN A 609 6.44 8.52 14.46
CA ASN A 609 6.80 8.22 13.08
C ASN A 609 8.31 8.29 12.87
N PHE A 610 8.85 7.31 12.15
CA PHE A 610 10.22 7.31 11.63
C PHE A 610 10.22 7.82 10.18
N TRP A 611 11.00 8.85 9.93
CA TRP A 611 11.13 9.50 8.64
C TRP A 611 12.47 9.15 8.04
N LEU A 612 12.45 8.78 6.77
CA LEU A 612 13.66 8.50 6.03
C LEU A 612 13.88 9.55 4.98
N TYR A 613 15.02 10.23 5.04
CA TYR A 613 15.38 11.27 4.09
C TYR A 613 16.60 10.88 3.28
N PRO A 614 16.61 11.20 1.98
CA PRO A 614 17.80 11.09 1.16
C PRO A 614 18.69 12.31 1.33
N ASN A 615 20.00 12.16 1.12
CA ASN A 615 20.96 13.27 1.14
C ASN A 615 20.92 14.16 -0.10
N TRP A 616 19.74 14.37 -0.67
CA TRP A 616 19.51 15.36 -1.71
C TRP A 616 18.07 15.86 -1.62
N ILE A 617 17.83 17.05 -2.14
CA ILE A 617 16.55 17.73 -2.04
C ILE A 617 15.73 17.57 -3.32
N LEU A 618 14.41 17.64 -3.19
CA LEU A 618 13.55 17.96 -4.33
C LEU A 618 13.85 19.42 -4.73
N ASP A 619 14.00 19.69 -6.02
CA ASP A 619 14.18 21.06 -6.52
C ASP A 619 13.48 21.24 -7.87
N LEU A 620 12.48 22.12 -7.88
CA LEU A 620 11.72 22.58 -9.06
C LEU A 620 11.83 24.10 -9.21
N LYS A 621 12.79 24.77 -8.55
CA LYS A 621 12.96 26.22 -8.58
C LYS A 621 13.13 26.75 -10.02
N GLY A 622 13.81 25.97 -10.88
CA GLY A 622 13.95 26.29 -12.31
C GLY A 622 12.62 26.43 -13.05
N HIS A 623 11.55 25.80 -12.56
CA HIS A 623 10.21 25.80 -13.15
C HIS A 623 9.20 26.67 -12.39
N GLU A 624 9.66 27.50 -11.45
CA GLU A 624 8.78 28.36 -10.64
C GLU A 624 7.90 29.26 -11.52
N LYS A 625 8.49 29.89 -12.54
CA LYS A 625 7.78 30.78 -13.46
C LYS A 625 6.69 30.03 -14.24
N ASP A 626 6.99 28.81 -14.69
CA ASP A 626 6.05 27.97 -15.44
C ASP A 626 4.87 27.54 -14.57
N LEU A 627 5.15 27.14 -13.33
CA LEU A 627 4.12 26.77 -12.34
C LEU A 627 3.21 27.96 -11.99
N ILE A 628 3.77 29.15 -11.77
CA ILE A 628 2.98 30.37 -11.53
C ILE A 628 2.12 30.69 -12.75
N LYS A 629 2.68 30.63 -13.96
CA LYS A 629 1.95 30.86 -15.22
C LYS A 629 0.83 29.85 -15.42
N ALA A 630 1.04 28.58 -15.06
CA ALA A 630 0.03 27.53 -15.14
C ALA A 630 -1.14 27.76 -14.18
N GLY A 631 -0.92 28.41 -13.03
CA GLY A 631 -1.98 28.77 -12.08
C GLY A 631 -1.73 28.39 -10.62
N TYR A 632 -0.53 27.88 -10.29
CA TYR A 632 -0.18 27.63 -8.89
C TYR A 632 -0.03 28.95 -8.13
N ARG A 633 -0.55 28.99 -6.89
CA ARG A 633 -0.57 30.19 -6.03
C ARG A 633 0.08 29.98 -4.68
N LEU A 634 0.43 28.75 -4.32
CA LEU A 634 1.21 28.44 -3.13
C LEU A 634 2.46 27.63 -3.50
N LEU A 635 3.63 28.19 -3.25
CA LEU A 635 4.92 27.53 -3.50
C LEU A 635 5.55 27.18 -2.16
N VAL A 636 5.79 25.89 -1.92
CA VAL A 636 6.25 25.40 -0.62
C VAL A 636 7.70 24.92 -0.69
N ARG A 637 8.50 25.31 0.30
CA ARG A 637 9.82 24.75 0.57
C ARG A 637 9.81 24.03 1.92
N LEU A 638 10.22 22.76 1.92
CA LEU A 638 10.34 21.97 3.15
C LEU A 638 11.77 21.98 3.68
N GLU A 639 11.92 22.23 4.97
CA GLU A 639 13.22 22.31 5.64
C GLU A 639 13.26 21.29 6.77
N GLU A 640 14.20 20.35 6.66
CA GLU A 640 14.52 19.39 7.72
C GLU A 640 15.89 19.74 8.31
N THR A 641 16.08 19.49 9.60
CA THR A 641 17.38 19.69 10.24
C THR A 641 18.32 18.56 9.81
N MET A 642 19.49 18.92 9.26
CA MET A 642 20.50 17.96 8.83
C MET A 642 21.29 17.46 10.03
N PRO A 643 21.35 16.14 10.26
CA PRO A 643 22.22 15.58 11.29
C PRO A 643 23.70 15.82 10.98
N ALA A 644 24.53 15.78 12.03
CA ALA A 644 25.97 15.81 11.88
C ALA A 644 26.46 14.65 10.98
N GLY A 645 27.37 14.95 10.05
CA GLY A 645 27.92 13.95 9.12
C GLY A 645 27.07 13.66 7.88
N VAL A 646 25.89 14.27 7.74
CA VAL A 646 25.10 14.21 6.50
C VAL A 646 25.41 15.43 5.62
N SER A 647 25.99 15.18 4.44
CA SER A 647 26.20 16.20 3.42
C SER A 647 25.21 16.03 2.26
N LEU A 648 24.55 17.12 1.86
CA LEU A 648 23.69 17.12 0.69
C LEU A 648 24.51 17.00 -0.60
N LYS A 649 24.09 16.10 -1.48
CA LYS A 649 24.62 15.93 -2.84
C LYS A 649 23.77 16.73 -3.81
N GLU A 650 24.42 17.38 -4.77
CA GLU A 650 23.77 17.92 -5.96
C GLU A 650 23.49 16.76 -6.92
N ARG A 651 22.22 16.50 -7.24
CA ARG A 651 21.83 15.41 -8.14
C ARG A 651 21.43 16.00 -9.49
N PRO A 652 21.91 15.44 -10.62
CA PRO A 652 21.40 15.82 -11.92
C PRO A 652 19.94 15.35 -12.08
N GLY A 653 19.05 16.29 -12.40
CA GLY A 653 17.65 16.05 -12.79
C GLY A 653 16.60 16.60 -11.81
N PHE A 654 15.43 16.93 -12.34
CA PHE A 654 14.32 17.59 -11.64
C PHE A 654 13.29 16.59 -11.10
N TRP A 655 13.73 15.58 -10.36
CA TRP A 655 12.83 14.54 -9.84
C TRP A 655 12.06 13.82 -10.98
N ASN A 656 10.73 13.78 -10.91
CA ASN A 656 9.81 13.21 -11.90
C ASN A 656 9.41 14.24 -12.97
N TRP A 657 9.91 15.49 -12.94
CA TRP A 657 9.50 16.53 -13.87
C TRP A 657 9.64 16.05 -15.32
N ASP A 658 10.84 15.58 -15.70
CA ASP A 658 11.14 15.08 -17.05
C ASP A 658 10.76 13.60 -17.23
N LEU A 659 10.87 12.79 -16.16
CA LEU A 659 10.59 11.35 -16.23
C LEU A 659 9.10 11.05 -16.40
N GLY A 660 8.25 11.98 -15.97
CA GLY A 660 6.83 11.80 -15.78
C GLY A 660 6.53 10.96 -14.53
N LEU A 661 5.25 10.94 -14.15
CA LEU A 661 4.74 10.00 -13.16
C LEU A 661 4.54 8.63 -13.82
N ARG A 662 5.56 7.79 -13.73
CA ARG A 662 5.60 6.46 -14.34
C ARG A 662 4.91 5.40 -13.48
#